data_AF-A0A1H1IBQ5-F1
#
_entry.id   AF-A0A1H1IBQ5-F1
#
_cell.length_a   1.000
_cell.length_b   1.000
_cell.length_c   1.000
_cell.angle_alpha   90.00
_cell.angle_beta   90.00
_cell.angle_gamma   90.00
#
_symmetry.space_group_name_H-M   'P 1'
#
loop_
_entity.id
_entity.type
_entity.pdbx_description
1 polymer ?
#
loop_
_entity_poly.entity_id
_entity_poly.type
_entity_poly.pdbx_seq_one_letter_code
_entity_poly.pdbx_strand_id
1 'polypeptide(L)'
;MGITDVFSTSDWSSGRRRPAEYVTDRLEKGSETVSNLSRRVRHVADDRSVDELRERASDWDPDELRERATNWDRDELRDRLLERAVDELCTRYLDQSLEDLQEFESADGVDPVDRALESFLRRYDLEESRLDDGTLAAIRSHLAAEVDVDLDPEELLERLRSAEPSEADTSGASEETPIDALSEAYSTFRTDLDVESDQSITGMAEDVLEQDAVVVGHAVERLVTEELPRVREELEERRVDATGTDSAGSTAGPAEISIDDPGPEPTAGAGTARPTTALAFAAATLLSSDVDGDSSLIRALPGLASTLADDGGDPGLERALLGVVSTLLLETESGGLDLSALRSRSDGSLVLVALFVANLVAMTVGAWLSRERAPPIPDEIRGPNGETIVTDDQVRLGKKYFQANGLMNQGSILGNGSYFGVDLTAEALDLKVEYMRDYYARQHGTDSFDALEDDQQAVVAERVERELDADAPEGSIARYSDAEVYAHRRIREQYVDRYYGGDPERGVPQGYVDSPDAAERIADFACWTAWMAHTNRPGSDHSYTNDWPYVPEAGNRPTGQVIVWSTISVVLLIAGGGLGVWGYHALDFAEPTTEVVDVPSPDEVSITPAQYAAAWYVPVAGALFVAQALVGALLAHYYVERTGFYGIGDALGIDIVSLVPFSVGRTWHINLAVLWITTLWLAGGLFLPGLFSDRDPPWQAEGATVLLGALVVATVGAFVGVWLGIQGSLGTPEDGELWWLLGSEGLEYLETGRVWKLALLGALAGWTGLVLRSVRQLDEPPTGLGHFMTYAGGSIALMFGASMLYTPETNIAVTEFWRWWVVHMWVEGVFEFFVTAVISVALVSMELVDQADAEKAILFEVFAIMAAGIVGVSHHYWWVGLPDFWVPIGTTFSTLEFVPLIFILYRSIGEYRTLSAQGEEFPYTLPLLFIIGSSVWNFVGGGVLGFFINLPAINYFEHGTYLTVAHAHAATFGAFGLLALGLGTYILRVVTPEESWNPTWFRGAFWLTNVGLTVMTVASLLPIGFVQLRAAYTDGYAAARSLEFYEQDHVQTLLWARTLGDTPMILGALAFTVAAVRHLYAARGEALESS
;
A
#
# COMPACT_ATOMS: atom_id res chain seq x y z
N MET A 1 -28.13 -27.40 -23.44
CA MET A 1 -26.84 -28.11 -23.68
C MET A 1 -25.90 -27.63 -22.57
N GLY A 2 -25.57 -28.41 -21.54
CA GLY A 2 -25.97 -29.78 -21.25
C GLY A 2 -24.76 -30.71 -21.08
N ILE A 3 -24.08 -30.63 -19.93
CA ILE A 3 -23.21 -31.68 -19.39
C ILE A 3 -23.50 -31.76 -17.88
N THR A 4 -24.18 -32.82 -17.49
CA THR A 4 -24.25 -33.38 -16.13
C THR A 4 -24.04 -34.89 -16.26
N ASP A 5 -23.82 -35.56 -15.13
CA ASP A 5 -23.72 -37.02 -14.96
C ASP A 5 -22.44 -37.71 -15.46
N VAL A 6 -21.52 -37.98 -14.52
CA VAL A 6 -21.17 -39.37 -14.17
C VAL A 6 -21.01 -39.50 -12.65
N PHE A 7 -22.08 -39.93 -11.96
CA PHE A 7 -21.94 -40.72 -10.74
C PHE A 7 -22.14 -42.19 -11.11
N SER A 8 -21.20 -43.06 -10.74
CA SER A 8 -21.36 -44.51 -10.79
C SER A 8 -20.54 -45.17 -9.69
N THR A 9 -21.16 -46.09 -8.95
CA THR A 9 -20.57 -46.81 -7.81
C THR A 9 -20.02 -48.19 -8.22
N SER A 10 -19.30 -48.83 -7.30
CA SER A 10 -18.59 -50.13 -7.40
C SER A 10 -17.33 -50.12 -8.31
N ASP A 11 -16.26 -50.86 -7.99
CA ASP A 11 -16.16 -52.04 -7.13
C ASP A 11 -14.83 -52.14 -6.33
N TRP A 12 -14.83 -52.92 -5.25
CA TRP A 12 -13.63 -53.22 -4.46
C TRP A 12 -12.78 -54.32 -5.13
N SER A 13 -11.47 -54.11 -5.33
CA SER A 13 -10.43 -55.11 -4.96
C SER A 13 -8.99 -54.80 -5.44
N SER A 14 -8.05 -55.03 -4.52
CA SER A 14 -6.65 -55.42 -4.75
C SER A 14 -5.77 -54.64 -5.74
N GLY A 15 -4.92 -53.76 -5.20
CA GLY A 15 -3.78 -53.17 -5.91
C GLY A 15 -2.58 -52.92 -4.98
N ARG A 16 -2.01 -53.97 -4.38
CA ARG A 16 -0.81 -53.86 -3.51
C ARG A 16 0.35 -53.15 -4.25
N ARG A 17 0.67 -51.91 -3.89
CA ARG A 17 2.00 -51.34 -4.13
C ARG A 17 3.02 -52.05 -3.23
N ARG A 18 4.28 -52.11 -3.66
CA ARG A 18 5.31 -52.99 -3.09
C ARG A 18 6.14 -52.27 -2.03
N PRO A 19 6.67 -52.97 -1.01
CA PRO A 19 7.48 -52.35 0.07
C PRO A 19 8.71 -51.54 -0.37
N ALA A 20 9.16 -51.65 -1.62
CA ALA A 20 10.32 -50.91 -2.12
C ALA A 20 10.11 -49.39 -2.17
N GLU A 21 8.91 -48.92 -2.56
CA GLU A 21 8.62 -47.47 -2.64
C GLU A 21 8.63 -46.80 -1.25
N TYR A 22 8.24 -47.54 -0.20
CA TYR A 22 8.28 -47.09 1.20
C TYR A 22 9.73 -46.97 1.74
N VAL A 23 10.64 -47.83 1.28
CA VAL A 23 12.06 -47.75 1.66
C VAL A 23 12.75 -46.57 0.98
N THR A 24 12.36 -46.23 -0.25
CA THR A 24 12.88 -45.03 -0.95
C THR A 24 12.45 -43.74 -0.24
N ASP A 25 11.17 -43.60 0.12
CA ASP A 25 10.64 -42.45 0.89
C ASP A 25 11.32 -42.29 2.27
N ARG A 26 11.65 -43.40 2.95
CA ARG A 26 12.46 -43.38 4.18
C ARG A 26 13.91 -42.91 3.95
N LEU A 27 14.54 -43.31 2.85
CA LEU A 27 15.93 -42.94 2.56
C LEU A 27 16.07 -41.46 2.18
N GLU A 28 15.09 -40.89 1.47
CA GLU A 28 15.05 -39.43 1.22
C GLU A 28 14.91 -38.63 2.52
N LYS A 29 14.01 -39.02 3.43
CA LYS A 29 13.83 -38.36 4.75
C LYS A 29 15.04 -38.53 5.68
N GLY A 30 15.72 -39.68 5.62
CA GLY A 30 16.99 -39.89 6.32
C GLY A 30 18.10 -38.96 5.80
N SER A 31 18.20 -38.81 4.47
CA SER A 31 19.13 -37.89 3.82
C SER A 31 18.88 -36.43 4.21
N GLU A 32 17.62 -35.99 4.26
CA GLU A 32 17.26 -34.65 4.74
C GLU A 32 17.68 -34.40 6.19
N THR A 33 17.48 -35.39 7.08
CA THR A 33 17.82 -35.27 8.50
C THR A 33 19.33 -35.15 8.70
N VAL A 34 20.13 -35.98 8.02
CA VAL A 34 21.61 -35.91 8.04
C VAL A 34 22.13 -34.63 7.36
N SER A 35 21.47 -34.17 6.29
CA SER A 35 21.76 -32.88 5.64
C SER A 35 21.51 -31.70 6.58
N ASN A 36 20.41 -31.71 7.35
CA ASN A 36 20.12 -30.72 8.38
C ASN A 36 21.15 -30.75 9.52
N LEU A 37 21.61 -31.93 9.94
CA LEU A 37 22.66 -32.07 10.97
C LEU A 37 24.01 -31.53 10.46
N SER A 38 24.42 -31.90 9.24
CA SER A 38 25.63 -31.39 8.58
C SER A 38 25.59 -29.87 8.36
N ARG A 39 24.38 -29.30 8.13
CA ARG A 39 24.16 -27.86 8.01
C ARG A 39 24.26 -27.15 9.37
N ARG A 40 23.74 -27.74 10.45
CA ARG A 40 23.88 -27.23 11.82
C ARG A 40 25.33 -27.28 12.32
N VAL A 41 26.07 -28.37 12.07
CA VAL A 41 27.49 -28.47 12.42
C VAL A 41 28.32 -27.43 11.66
N ARG A 42 28.05 -27.21 10.36
CA ARG A 42 28.66 -26.12 9.59
C ARG A 42 28.30 -24.73 10.13
N HIS A 43 27.09 -24.54 10.66
CA HIS A 43 26.65 -23.26 11.21
C HIS A 43 27.32 -22.92 12.56
N VAL A 44 27.61 -23.93 13.39
CA VAL A 44 28.35 -23.78 14.65
C VAL A 44 29.86 -23.60 14.43
N ALA A 45 30.39 -24.07 13.29
CA ALA A 45 31.80 -23.95 12.92
C ALA A 45 32.16 -22.65 12.17
N ASP A 46 31.18 -21.77 11.90
CA ASP A 46 31.38 -20.50 11.17
C ASP A 46 31.63 -19.33 12.14
N ASP A 47 32.38 -18.32 11.70
CA ASP A 47 33.13 -17.36 12.55
C ASP A 47 32.29 -16.48 13.53
N ARG A 48 30.96 -16.60 13.57
CA ARG A 48 30.08 -15.82 14.46
C ARG A 48 30.08 -16.27 15.93
N SER A 49 30.38 -17.54 16.23
CA SER A 49 30.30 -18.07 17.60
C SER A 49 31.31 -17.43 18.57
N VAL A 50 32.37 -16.80 18.07
CA VAL A 50 33.42 -16.17 18.90
C VAL A 50 32.96 -14.88 19.56
N ASP A 51 32.07 -14.11 18.91
CA ASP A 51 31.67 -12.80 19.42
C ASP A 51 30.48 -12.89 20.40
N GLU A 52 29.52 -13.81 20.20
CA GLU A 52 28.49 -14.12 21.21
C GLU A 52 29.10 -14.64 22.53
N LEU A 53 30.21 -15.36 22.45
CA LEU A 53 30.95 -15.83 23.62
C LEU A 53 31.80 -14.74 24.28
N ARG A 54 32.26 -13.73 23.54
CA ARG A 54 32.85 -12.52 24.14
C ARG A 54 31.83 -11.70 24.90
N GLU A 55 30.63 -11.57 24.33
CA GLU A 55 29.54 -10.82 24.94
C GLU A 55 29.07 -11.48 26.25
N ARG A 56 29.01 -12.82 26.30
CA ARG A 56 28.73 -13.57 27.55
C ARG A 56 29.90 -13.69 28.52
N ALA A 57 31.14 -13.42 28.09
CA ALA A 57 32.30 -13.35 28.99
C ALA A 57 32.40 -12.02 29.76
N SER A 58 31.47 -11.07 29.55
CA SER A 58 31.41 -9.80 30.31
C SER A 58 31.17 -9.99 31.80
N ASP A 59 30.58 -11.11 32.20
CA ASP A 59 30.22 -11.43 33.58
C ASP A 59 31.39 -12.06 34.38
N TRP A 60 32.55 -12.26 33.76
CA TRP A 60 33.74 -12.85 34.40
C TRP A 60 34.68 -11.75 34.90
N ASP A 61 35.39 -12.01 36.01
CA ASP A 61 36.33 -11.04 36.59
C ASP A 61 37.46 -10.73 35.58
N PRO A 62 37.63 -9.45 35.15
CA PRO A 62 38.57 -9.08 34.09
C PRO A 62 40.03 -9.49 34.33
N ASP A 63 40.44 -9.65 35.59
CA ASP A 63 41.81 -10.04 35.91
C ASP A 63 42.02 -11.57 35.90
N GLU A 64 41.00 -12.40 36.21
CA GLU A 64 41.05 -13.85 35.92
C GLU A 64 41.08 -14.12 34.41
N LEU A 65 40.31 -13.35 33.63
CA LEU A 65 40.34 -13.43 32.16
C LEU A 65 41.74 -13.08 31.61
N ARG A 66 42.43 -12.07 32.16
CA ARG A 66 43.78 -11.71 31.72
C ARG A 66 44.84 -12.77 32.06
N GLU A 67 44.75 -13.40 33.21
CA GLU A 67 45.74 -14.40 33.63
C GLU A 67 45.54 -15.75 32.92
N ARG A 68 44.31 -16.12 32.53
CA ARG A 68 44.03 -17.34 31.74
C ARG A 68 44.11 -17.16 30.21
N ALA A 69 43.63 -16.04 29.66
CA ALA A 69 43.55 -15.85 28.19
C ALA A 69 44.91 -15.71 27.49
N THR A 70 46.02 -15.55 28.22
CA THR A 70 47.37 -15.49 27.64
C THR A 70 48.00 -16.86 27.36
N ASN A 71 47.37 -17.98 27.76
CA ASN A 71 47.96 -19.32 27.68
C ASN A 71 47.11 -20.39 26.96
N TRP A 72 45.94 -20.07 26.41
CA TRP A 72 45.12 -21.02 25.64
C TRP A 72 45.30 -20.83 24.13
N ASP A 73 45.60 -21.92 23.42
CA ASP A 73 45.56 -21.92 21.95
C ASP A 73 44.11 -22.01 21.46
N ARG A 74 43.86 -21.56 20.23
CA ARG A 74 42.51 -21.35 19.68
C ARG A 74 41.69 -22.65 19.59
N ASP A 75 42.38 -23.79 19.39
CA ASP A 75 41.78 -25.12 19.39
C ASP A 75 41.36 -25.60 20.79
N GLU A 76 42.17 -25.33 21.83
CA GLU A 76 41.85 -25.75 23.21
C GLU A 76 40.63 -25.00 23.77
N LEU A 77 40.46 -23.73 23.37
CA LEU A 77 39.26 -22.96 23.68
C LEU A 77 38.02 -23.56 23.00
N ARG A 78 38.12 -23.93 21.71
CA ARG A 78 37.00 -24.52 20.94
C ARG A 78 36.56 -25.85 21.54
N ASP A 79 37.50 -26.71 21.91
CA ASP A 79 37.18 -28.06 22.37
C ASP A 79 36.48 -28.03 23.74
N ARG A 80 36.89 -27.13 24.65
CA ARG A 80 36.18 -26.91 25.94
C ARG A 80 34.80 -26.26 25.79
N LEU A 81 34.60 -25.44 24.75
CA LEU A 81 33.28 -24.86 24.45
C LEU A 81 32.30 -25.92 23.93
N LEU A 82 32.78 -26.86 23.11
CA LEU A 82 32.01 -28.03 22.69
C LEU A 82 31.64 -28.92 23.89
N GLU A 83 32.61 -29.18 24.77
CA GLU A 83 32.41 -29.98 25.99
C GLU A 83 31.30 -29.37 26.88
N ARG A 84 31.32 -28.05 27.11
CA ARG A 84 30.31 -27.34 27.90
C ARG A 84 28.93 -27.25 27.22
N ALA A 85 28.89 -27.12 25.90
CA ALA A 85 27.63 -27.11 25.15
C ALA A 85 26.93 -28.49 25.17
N VAL A 86 27.70 -29.58 25.18
CA VAL A 86 27.18 -30.94 25.37
C VAL A 86 26.63 -31.12 26.78
N ASP A 87 27.33 -30.65 27.81
CA ASP A 87 26.91 -30.75 29.21
C ASP A 87 25.60 -29.98 29.49
N GLU A 88 25.44 -28.79 28.89
CA GLU A 88 24.23 -27.97 29.01
C GLU A 88 23.02 -28.57 28.26
N LEU A 89 23.27 -29.25 27.13
CA LEU A 89 22.25 -30.02 26.39
C LEU A 89 21.79 -31.26 27.18
N CYS A 90 22.73 -32.00 27.78
CA CYS A 90 22.42 -33.13 28.66
C CYS A 90 21.57 -32.70 29.87
N THR A 91 21.92 -31.57 30.49
CA THR A 91 21.19 -31.02 31.65
C THR A 91 19.75 -30.67 31.29
N ARG A 92 19.52 -29.95 30.18
CA ARG A 92 18.16 -29.60 29.72
C ARG A 92 17.29 -30.81 29.37
N TYR A 93 17.88 -31.89 28.87
CA TYR A 93 17.16 -33.13 28.57
C TYR A 93 16.76 -33.90 29.84
N LEU A 94 17.57 -33.82 30.89
CA LEU A 94 17.27 -34.39 32.22
C LEU A 94 16.15 -33.62 32.92
N ASP A 95 16.13 -32.29 32.84
CA ASP A 95 15.05 -31.47 33.42
C ASP A 95 13.69 -31.75 32.73
N GLN A 96 13.65 -31.85 31.39
CA GLN A 96 12.42 -32.25 30.69
C GLN A 96 11.93 -33.65 31.10
N SER A 97 12.84 -34.59 31.32
CA SER A 97 12.50 -35.95 31.78
C SER A 97 11.94 -35.97 33.22
N LEU A 98 12.21 -34.93 34.03
CA LEU A 98 11.67 -34.77 35.38
C LEU A 98 10.28 -34.13 35.42
N GLU A 99 9.94 -33.28 34.45
CA GLU A 99 8.58 -32.74 34.29
C GLU A 99 7.60 -33.83 33.79
N ASP A 100 8.00 -34.63 32.80
CA ASP A 100 7.22 -35.77 32.29
C ASP A 100 6.86 -36.80 33.39
N LEU A 101 7.74 -36.97 34.40
CA LEU A 101 7.49 -37.86 35.55
C LEU A 101 6.50 -37.29 36.58
N GLN A 102 6.28 -35.97 36.62
CA GLN A 102 5.30 -35.34 37.52
C GLN A 102 3.87 -35.41 36.97
N GLU A 103 3.67 -35.43 35.65
CA GLU A 103 2.34 -35.67 35.07
C GLU A 103 1.80 -37.07 35.37
N PHE A 104 2.69 -38.06 35.52
CA PHE A 104 2.36 -39.48 35.76
C PHE A 104 1.52 -39.73 37.02
N GLU A 105 1.58 -38.86 38.03
CA GLU A 105 0.95 -39.09 39.34
C GLU A 105 -0.50 -38.59 39.44
N SER A 106 -0.99 -37.81 38.47
CA SER A 106 -2.11 -36.88 38.68
C SER A 106 -3.50 -37.29 38.16
N ALA A 107 -3.64 -38.43 37.47
CA ALA A 107 -4.88 -38.78 36.76
C ALA A 107 -5.43 -40.19 37.07
N ASP A 108 -6.30 -40.24 38.09
CA ASP A 108 -7.11 -41.39 38.50
C ASP A 108 -8.10 -41.86 37.41
N GLY A 109 -8.09 -43.15 37.07
CA GLY A 109 -9.28 -43.85 36.53
C GLY A 109 -9.27 -44.39 35.09
N VAL A 110 -8.24 -44.12 34.27
CA VAL A 110 -8.11 -44.69 32.91
C VAL A 110 -7.04 -45.78 32.88
N ASP A 111 -7.29 -46.90 32.19
CA ASP A 111 -6.35 -48.03 32.05
C ASP A 111 -5.00 -47.53 31.48
N PRO A 112 -3.86 -47.81 32.14
CA PRO A 112 -2.54 -47.40 31.67
C PRO A 112 -2.23 -47.80 30.22
N VAL A 113 -2.72 -48.95 29.77
CA VAL A 113 -2.45 -49.48 28.42
C VAL A 113 -3.22 -48.69 27.35
N ASP A 114 -4.45 -48.25 27.64
CA ASP A 114 -5.23 -47.41 26.73
C ASP A 114 -4.66 -45.99 26.65
N ARG A 115 -4.18 -45.43 27.77
CA ARG A 115 -3.46 -44.15 27.78
C ARG A 115 -2.12 -44.22 27.02
N ALA A 116 -1.38 -45.32 27.19
CA ALA A 116 -0.15 -45.56 26.44
C ALA A 116 -0.43 -45.69 24.93
N LEU A 117 -1.55 -46.33 24.55
CA LEU A 117 -1.97 -46.40 23.15
C LEU A 117 -2.31 -45.01 22.60
N GLU A 118 -3.10 -44.22 23.30
CA GLU A 118 -3.51 -42.88 22.85
C GLU A 118 -2.30 -41.95 22.67
N SER A 119 -1.34 -41.97 23.61
CA SER A 119 -0.06 -41.27 23.47
C SER A 119 0.83 -41.83 22.36
N PHE A 120 0.85 -43.15 22.13
CA PHE A 120 1.59 -43.76 21.01
C PHE A 120 1.01 -43.32 19.66
N LEU A 121 -0.31 -43.37 19.51
CA LEU A 121 -1.01 -42.95 18.30
C LEU A 121 -0.80 -41.46 18.03
N ARG A 122 -0.92 -40.60 19.05
CA ARG A 122 -0.63 -39.16 18.95
C ARG A 122 0.84 -38.85 18.64
N ARG A 123 1.80 -39.56 19.25
CA ARG A 123 3.25 -39.36 19.02
C ARG A 123 3.69 -39.72 17.60
N TYR A 124 2.95 -40.60 16.92
CA TYR A 124 3.25 -41.02 15.54
C TYR A 124 2.20 -40.57 14.51
N ASP A 125 1.30 -39.66 14.90
CA ASP A 125 0.23 -39.07 14.06
C ASP A 125 -0.65 -40.12 13.35
N LEU A 126 -1.17 -41.08 14.13
CA LEU A 126 -1.96 -42.22 13.68
C LEU A 126 -3.43 -42.12 14.13
N GLU A 127 -4.36 -41.95 13.20
CA GLU A 127 -5.80 -41.95 13.51
C GLU A 127 -6.32 -43.37 13.82
N GLU A 128 -6.80 -43.63 15.06
CA GLU A 128 -7.33 -44.95 15.48
C GLU A 128 -8.40 -45.48 14.53
N SER A 129 -9.28 -44.60 14.03
CA SER A 129 -10.39 -44.93 13.12
C SER A 129 -9.97 -45.48 11.75
N ARG A 130 -8.68 -45.42 11.41
CA ARG A 130 -8.11 -45.86 10.12
C ARG A 130 -7.19 -47.08 10.25
N LEU A 131 -6.93 -47.53 11.47
CA LEU A 131 -6.24 -48.78 11.77
C LEU A 131 -7.27 -49.91 11.88
N ASP A 132 -6.90 -51.13 11.45
CA ASP A 132 -7.77 -52.29 11.66
C ASP A 132 -7.66 -52.83 13.09
N ASP A 133 -8.74 -53.43 13.59
CA ASP A 133 -8.84 -53.97 14.95
C ASP A 133 -7.69 -54.94 15.31
N GLY A 134 -7.14 -55.67 14.33
CA GLY A 134 -6.03 -56.58 14.53
C GLY A 134 -4.70 -55.86 14.77
N THR A 135 -4.46 -54.75 14.07
CA THR A 135 -3.29 -53.89 14.27
C THR A 135 -3.37 -53.17 15.61
N LEU A 136 -4.53 -52.62 15.98
CA LEU A 136 -4.75 -51.98 17.28
C LEU A 136 -4.59 -52.95 18.46
N ALA A 137 -5.11 -54.17 18.35
CA ALA A 137 -4.92 -55.20 19.37
C ALA A 137 -3.43 -55.62 19.51
N ALA A 138 -2.67 -55.66 18.42
CA ALA A 138 -1.25 -55.95 18.47
C ALA A 138 -0.45 -54.86 19.20
N ILE A 139 -0.72 -53.58 18.90
CA ILE A 139 -0.08 -52.43 19.56
C ILE A 139 -0.43 -52.41 21.06
N ARG A 140 -1.71 -52.54 21.43
CA ARG A 140 -2.14 -52.68 22.85
C ARG A 140 -1.39 -53.82 23.55
N SER A 141 -1.23 -54.98 22.90
CA SER A 141 -0.53 -56.13 23.52
C SER A 141 0.97 -55.91 23.72
N HIS A 142 1.60 -55.03 22.93
CA HIS A 142 3.01 -54.70 23.07
C HIS A 142 3.23 -53.68 24.18
N LEU A 143 2.42 -52.61 24.20
CA LEU A 143 2.44 -51.60 25.26
C LEU A 143 2.10 -52.20 26.64
N ALA A 144 1.16 -53.15 26.70
CA ALA A 144 0.85 -53.90 27.92
C ALA A 144 2.03 -54.73 28.47
N ALA A 145 3.05 -55.02 27.66
CA ALA A 145 4.25 -55.74 28.10
C ALA A 145 5.37 -54.81 28.60
N GLU A 146 5.31 -53.52 28.30
CA GLU A 146 6.29 -52.51 28.74
C GLU A 146 5.89 -51.81 30.05
N VAL A 147 4.59 -51.81 30.39
CA VAL A 147 4.04 -51.13 31.58
C VAL A 147 4.18 -51.95 32.89
N ASP A 148 4.52 -53.24 32.82
CA ASP A 148 4.54 -54.17 33.97
C ASP A 148 5.94 -54.30 34.63
N VAL A 149 6.48 -53.18 35.15
CA VAL A 149 7.76 -53.14 35.90
C VAL A 149 7.62 -52.32 37.19
N ASP A 150 7.59 -53.01 38.34
CA ASP A 150 7.62 -52.39 39.67
C ASP A 150 8.91 -51.57 39.90
N LEU A 151 8.81 -50.25 39.93
CA LEU A 151 9.85 -49.31 40.35
C LEU A 151 9.22 -48.23 41.25
N ASP A 152 9.71 -48.10 42.48
CA ASP A 152 9.21 -47.13 43.47
C ASP A 152 9.88 -45.75 43.24
N PRO A 153 9.15 -44.70 42.78
CA PRO A 153 9.76 -43.44 42.36
C PRO A 153 10.35 -42.61 43.51
N GLU A 154 9.86 -42.76 44.75
CA GLU A 154 10.36 -41.98 45.90
C GLU A 154 11.84 -42.29 46.19
N GLU A 155 12.28 -43.56 46.08
CA GLU A 155 13.67 -43.94 46.37
C GLU A 155 14.65 -43.44 45.28
N LEU A 156 14.20 -43.24 44.05
CA LEU A 156 15.03 -42.72 42.96
C LEU A 156 15.30 -41.21 43.12
N LEU A 157 14.25 -40.44 43.44
CA LEU A 157 14.31 -38.99 43.64
C LEU A 157 15.16 -38.60 44.86
N GLU A 158 15.10 -39.37 45.95
CA GLU A 158 15.88 -39.08 47.15
C GLU A 158 17.39 -39.34 46.96
N ARG A 159 17.76 -40.30 46.09
CA ARG A 159 19.15 -40.55 45.71
C ARG A 159 19.71 -39.45 44.81
N LEU A 160 18.96 -39.00 43.80
CA LEU A 160 19.39 -37.95 42.87
C LEU A 160 19.66 -36.60 43.60
N ARG A 161 18.83 -36.23 44.57
CA ARG A 161 19.04 -35.02 45.40
C ARG A 161 20.29 -35.07 46.30
N SER A 162 20.91 -36.23 46.50
CA SER A 162 22.08 -36.38 47.38
C SER A 162 23.44 -36.19 46.67
N ALA A 163 23.43 -35.89 45.37
CA ALA A 163 24.59 -35.99 44.49
C ALA A 163 25.18 -34.64 43.98
N GLU A 164 25.06 -33.55 44.74
CA GLU A 164 25.78 -32.30 44.43
C GLU A 164 27.28 -32.40 44.80
N PRO A 165 28.23 -32.02 43.91
CA PRO A 165 29.66 -32.10 44.19
C PRO A 165 30.18 -30.86 44.93
N SER A 166 30.90 -31.09 46.05
CA SER A 166 31.69 -30.07 46.74
C SER A 166 33.10 -29.99 46.14
N GLU A 167 33.58 -28.78 45.83
CA GLU A 167 34.95 -28.55 45.34
C GLU A 167 36.02 -28.87 46.40
N ALA A 168 37.03 -29.69 46.05
CA ALA A 168 38.44 -29.51 46.45
C ALA A 168 39.42 -30.54 45.83
N ASP A 169 40.60 -30.02 45.44
CA ASP A 169 41.92 -30.67 45.30
C ASP A 169 42.16 -31.88 44.38
N THR A 170 42.93 -31.62 43.31
CA THR A 170 43.63 -32.64 42.50
C THR A 170 45.04 -32.91 43.05
N SER A 171 45.37 -34.14 43.45
CA SER A 171 46.69 -34.72 43.14
C SER A 171 46.81 -36.25 43.33
N GLY A 172 47.07 -36.94 42.21
CA GLY A 172 48.19 -37.90 42.16
C GLY A 172 47.94 -39.38 42.48
N ALA A 173 47.38 -40.13 41.52
CA ALA A 173 47.81 -41.50 41.21
C ALA A 173 47.63 -41.77 39.71
N SER A 174 48.47 -42.61 39.12
CA SER A 174 48.41 -42.95 37.68
C SER A 174 47.49 -44.15 37.45
N GLU A 175 46.27 -43.88 36.97
CA GLU A 175 45.31 -44.86 36.47
C GLU A 175 44.88 -44.43 35.05
N GLU A 176 44.55 -45.40 34.19
CA GLU A 176 44.12 -45.13 32.81
C GLU A 176 42.91 -44.20 32.80
N THR A 177 43.05 -43.09 32.08
CA THR A 177 42.06 -42.01 32.06
C THR A 177 40.83 -42.39 31.22
N PRO A 178 39.65 -41.79 31.44
CA PRO A 178 38.46 -42.00 30.59
C PRO A 178 38.73 -41.76 29.09
N ILE A 179 39.72 -40.91 28.81
CA ILE A 179 40.26 -40.60 27.48
C ILE A 179 40.74 -41.86 26.74
N ASP A 180 41.31 -42.86 27.44
CA ASP A 180 41.86 -44.06 26.79
C ASP A 180 40.75 -45.02 26.31
N ALA A 181 39.67 -45.18 27.08
CA ALA A 181 38.50 -45.97 26.68
C ALA A 181 37.70 -45.30 25.54
N LEU A 182 37.55 -43.97 25.61
CA LEU A 182 36.99 -43.18 24.50
C LEU A 182 37.87 -43.24 23.24
N SER A 183 39.20 -43.29 23.39
CA SER A 183 40.14 -43.47 22.29
C SER A 183 39.99 -44.85 21.62
N GLU A 184 39.74 -45.91 22.38
CA GLU A 184 39.48 -47.26 21.85
C GLU A 184 38.15 -47.33 21.08
N ALA A 185 37.06 -46.79 21.64
CA ALA A 185 35.76 -46.66 20.95
C ALA A 185 35.89 -45.82 19.65
N TYR A 186 36.64 -44.72 19.71
CA TYR A 186 36.93 -43.87 18.54
C TYR A 186 37.79 -44.58 17.48
N SER A 187 38.75 -45.41 17.89
CA SER A 187 39.54 -46.24 16.96
C SER A 187 38.70 -47.30 16.25
N THR A 188 37.70 -47.86 16.95
CA THR A 188 36.74 -48.82 16.41
C THR A 188 35.82 -48.15 15.38
N PHE A 189 35.27 -46.98 15.72
CA PHE A 189 34.46 -46.16 14.80
C PHE A 189 35.22 -45.78 13.51
N ARG A 190 36.50 -45.42 13.61
CA ARG A 190 37.36 -45.16 12.44
C ARG A 190 37.59 -46.39 11.57
N THR A 191 37.72 -47.56 12.19
CA THR A 191 37.94 -48.85 11.50
C THR A 191 36.68 -49.30 10.76
N ASP A 192 35.48 -49.12 11.35
CA ASP A 192 34.19 -49.42 10.70
C ASP A 192 33.90 -48.53 9.48
N LEU A 193 34.62 -47.41 9.32
CA LEU A 193 34.56 -46.49 8.17
C LEU A 193 35.75 -46.65 7.19
N ASP A 194 36.65 -47.61 7.43
CA ASP A 194 37.83 -47.94 6.61
C ASP A 194 38.78 -46.75 6.34
N VAL A 195 38.88 -45.79 7.28
CA VAL A 195 39.69 -44.56 7.15
C VAL A 195 41.10 -44.74 7.74
N GLU A 196 42.14 -44.26 7.05
CA GLU A 196 43.54 -44.44 7.47
C GLU A 196 43.89 -43.73 8.80
N SER A 197 44.68 -44.40 9.66
CA SER A 197 44.85 -44.03 11.07
C SER A 197 45.59 -42.71 11.34
N ASP A 198 46.43 -42.26 10.41
CA ASP A 198 47.40 -41.17 10.61
C ASP A 198 46.99 -39.86 9.88
N GLN A 199 45.75 -39.77 9.39
CA GLN A 199 45.23 -38.56 8.75
C GLN A 199 44.74 -37.49 9.76
N SER A 200 44.72 -36.23 9.32
CA SER A 200 44.09 -35.13 10.09
C SER A 200 42.56 -35.24 10.09
N ILE A 201 41.90 -34.72 11.13
CA ILE A 201 40.42 -34.79 11.29
C ILE A 201 39.67 -34.22 10.08
N THR A 202 40.22 -33.19 9.41
CA THR A 202 39.64 -32.62 8.19
C THR A 202 39.67 -33.60 7.00
N GLY A 203 40.79 -34.31 6.81
CA GLY A 203 40.90 -35.34 5.75
C GLY A 203 40.00 -36.54 6.04
N MET A 204 39.93 -36.96 7.31
CA MET A 204 38.97 -37.96 7.77
C MET A 204 37.51 -37.55 7.53
N ALA A 205 37.17 -36.27 7.67
CA ALA A 205 35.84 -35.76 7.35
C ALA A 205 35.56 -35.76 5.84
N GLU A 206 36.55 -35.49 4.99
CA GLU A 206 36.42 -35.60 3.53
C GLU A 206 36.25 -37.06 3.09
N ASP A 207 37.08 -37.99 3.59
CA ASP A 207 36.96 -39.43 3.29
C ASP A 207 35.59 -40.01 3.74
N VAL A 208 35.06 -39.58 4.90
CA VAL A 208 33.72 -39.99 5.40
C VAL A 208 32.58 -39.34 4.60
N LEU A 209 32.80 -38.19 3.96
CA LEU A 209 31.81 -37.57 3.06
C LEU A 209 31.76 -38.22 1.67
N GLU A 210 32.80 -38.97 1.27
CA GLU A 210 32.80 -39.80 0.05
C GLU A 210 32.24 -41.22 0.28
N GLN A 211 32.09 -41.66 1.54
CA GLN A 211 31.47 -42.94 1.92
C GLN A 211 29.94 -42.96 1.72
N ASP A 212 29.36 -44.16 1.53
CA ASP A 212 27.91 -44.32 1.42
C ASP A 212 27.23 -43.98 2.76
N ALA A 213 26.25 -43.07 2.73
CA ALA A 213 25.56 -42.57 3.91
C ALA A 213 24.91 -43.66 4.78
N VAL A 214 24.57 -44.83 4.21
CA VAL A 214 24.05 -45.98 4.97
C VAL A 214 25.15 -46.65 5.79
N VAL A 215 26.39 -46.70 5.30
CA VAL A 215 27.55 -47.23 6.02
C VAL A 215 27.92 -46.29 7.17
N VAL A 216 27.96 -44.98 6.90
CA VAL A 216 28.22 -43.96 7.92
C VAL A 216 27.16 -43.97 9.02
N GLY A 217 25.87 -44.09 8.64
CA GLY A 217 24.76 -44.18 9.58
C GLY A 217 24.88 -45.36 10.55
N HIS A 218 25.20 -46.56 10.07
CA HIS A 218 25.35 -47.75 10.93
C HIS A 218 26.59 -47.71 11.83
N ALA A 219 27.69 -47.09 11.40
CA ALA A 219 28.86 -46.90 12.27
C ALA A 219 28.55 -45.94 13.44
N VAL A 220 27.81 -44.86 13.18
CA VAL A 220 27.38 -43.91 14.22
C VAL A 220 26.35 -44.54 15.16
N GLU A 221 25.38 -45.29 14.61
CA GLU A 221 24.40 -46.04 15.39
C GLU A 221 25.09 -46.98 16.40
N ARG A 222 26.04 -47.81 15.94
CA ARG A 222 26.80 -48.74 16.79
C ARG A 222 27.61 -48.02 17.88
N LEU A 223 28.29 -46.92 17.55
CA LEU A 223 29.04 -46.14 18.53
C LEU A 223 28.13 -45.64 19.67
N VAL A 224 26.91 -45.21 19.34
CA VAL A 224 25.96 -44.61 20.29
C VAL A 224 25.19 -45.66 21.10
N THR A 225 24.81 -46.80 20.52
CA THR A 225 23.99 -47.82 21.20
C THR A 225 24.76 -48.99 21.78
N GLU A 226 25.99 -49.27 21.33
CA GLU A 226 26.80 -50.41 21.80
C GLU A 226 28.06 -49.98 22.57
N GLU A 227 28.86 -49.05 22.02
CA GLU A 227 30.18 -48.71 22.62
C GLU A 227 30.09 -47.65 23.73
N LEU A 228 29.40 -46.53 23.52
CA LEU A 228 29.28 -45.48 24.56
C LEU A 228 28.58 -45.95 25.85
N PRO A 229 27.51 -46.76 25.83
CA PRO A 229 26.91 -47.32 27.04
C PRO A 229 27.86 -48.25 27.81
N ARG A 230 28.73 -48.97 27.09
CA ARG A 230 29.72 -49.88 27.67
C ARG A 230 30.88 -49.12 28.34
N VAL A 231 31.39 -48.07 27.69
CA VAL A 231 32.36 -47.14 28.32
C VAL A 231 31.76 -46.50 29.57
N ARG A 232 30.46 -46.19 29.55
CA ARG A 232 29.73 -45.68 30.72
C ARG A 232 29.64 -46.70 31.86
N GLU A 233 29.29 -47.96 31.61
CA GLU A 233 29.28 -49.01 32.65
C GLU A 233 30.67 -49.21 33.28
N GLU A 234 31.74 -49.25 32.47
CA GLU A 234 33.12 -49.41 32.99
C GLU A 234 33.60 -48.19 33.82
N LEU A 235 33.08 -46.99 33.53
CA LEU A 235 33.32 -45.78 34.34
C LEU A 235 32.46 -45.73 35.61
N GLU A 236 31.22 -46.22 35.56
CA GLU A 236 30.32 -46.29 36.72
C GLU A 236 30.80 -47.34 37.75
N GLU A 237 31.28 -48.52 37.32
CA GLU A 237 31.87 -49.52 38.24
C GLU A 237 33.12 -48.99 38.96
N ARG A 238 34.01 -48.26 38.27
CA ARG A 238 35.25 -47.71 38.86
C ARG A 238 34.97 -46.59 39.89
N ARG A 239 33.84 -45.88 39.81
CA ARG A 239 33.55 -44.73 40.67
C ARG A 239 33.12 -45.11 42.09
N VAL A 240 32.70 -46.35 42.32
CA VAL A 240 32.19 -46.84 43.62
C VAL A 240 33.28 -46.99 44.69
N ASP A 241 34.55 -47.21 44.31
CA ASP A 241 35.66 -47.48 45.25
C ASP A 241 36.37 -46.22 45.79
N ALA A 242 36.06 -45.00 45.30
CA ALA A 242 36.94 -43.84 45.47
C ALA A 242 36.54 -42.80 46.56
N THR A 243 35.31 -42.77 47.06
CA THR A 243 34.84 -41.66 47.91
C THR A 243 34.99 -41.89 49.42
N GLY A 244 36.01 -41.29 50.04
CA GLY A 244 36.16 -41.20 51.50
C GLY A 244 37.01 -40.02 52.01
N THR A 245 36.49 -39.32 53.04
CA THR A 245 37.13 -38.35 53.98
C THR A 245 37.35 -36.84 53.62
N ASP A 246 36.44 -36.00 54.16
CA ASP A 246 36.61 -34.81 55.05
C ASP A 246 37.45 -33.51 54.73
N SER A 247 36.70 -32.41 54.45
CA SER A 247 36.59 -31.15 55.27
C SER A 247 37.48 -29.85 55.15
N ALA A 248 36.78 -28.69 55.00
CA ALA A 248 36.89 -27.38 55.73
C ALA A 248 37.80 -26.15 55.32
N GLY A 249 37.18 -25.05 54.81
CA GLY A 249 37.12 -23.71 55.47
C GLY A 249 37.89 -22.41 55.00
N SER A 250 37.18 -21.26 54.90
CA SER A 250 37.55 -19.86 55.38
C SER A 250 38.04 -18.68 54.46
N THR A 251 37.13 -17.75 54.10
CA THR A 251 37.12 -16.23 54.16
C THR A 251 38.25 -15.25 53.67
N ALA A 252 37.83 -14.16 52.95
CA ALA A 252 38.04 -12.68 53.19
C ALA A 252 38.96 -11.74 52.31
N GLY A 253 38.41 -10.57 51.85
CA GLY A 253 39.03 -9.20 52.00
C GLY A 253 39.60 -8.39 50.77
N PRO A 254 39.34 -7.06 50.60
CA PRO A 254 39.71 -6.23 49.38
C PRO A 254 40.55 -4.92 49.58
N ALA A 255 41.04 -4.23 48.50
CA ALA A 255 41.52 -2.80 48.49
C ALA A 255 41.84 -2.08 47.11
N GLU A 256 41.10 -1.02 46.75
CA GLU A 256 41.43 0.43 46.44
C GLU A 256 42.63 0.99 45.57
N ILE A 257 42.41 2.06 44.75
CA ILE A 257 43.20 3.36 44.52
C ILE A 257 43.39 3.96 43.07
N SER A 258 42.90 5.22 42.86
CA SER A 258 43.30 6.49 42.13
C SER A 258 44.52 6.63 41.13
N ILE A 259 44.78 7.67 40.26
CA ILE A 259 44.18 8.94 39.69
C ILE A 259 45.19 9.63 38.67
N ASP A 260 44.80 10.41 37.61
CA ASP A 260 45.40 11.73 37.14
C ASP A 260 44.99 12.28 35.72
N ASP A 261 45.18 13.61 35.47
CA ASP A 261 44.76 14.48 34.30
C ASP A 261 45.86 15.57 33.95
N PRO A 262 46.02 16.12 32.69
CA PRO A 262 45.56 17.51 32.34
C PRO A 262 45.32 17.90 30.83
N GLY A 263 44.53 18.98 30.56
CA GLY A 263 44.20 19.62 29.24
C GLY A 263 45.28 20.48 28.51
N PRO A 264 44.99 21.41 27.52
CA PRO A 264 43.95 22.49 27.56
C PRO A 264 43.32 23.03 26.20
N GLU A 265 42.47 24.08 26.29
CA GLU A 265 41.79 24.93 25.25
C GLU A 265 42.71 26.04 24.57
N PRO A 266 42.32 26.99 23.61
CA PRO A 266 40.99 27.65 23.37
C PRO A 266 40.60 28.33 21.98
N THR A 267 39.42 28.99 21.97
CA THR A 267 38.95 30.21 21.19
C THR A 267 38.15 30.20 19.85
N ALA A 268 36.85 30.56 19.97
CA ALA A 268 36.10 31.67 19.33
C ALA A 268 35.77 31.76 17.81
N GLY A 269 34.46 31.92 17.49
CA GLY A 269 33.93 32.50 16.24
C GLY A 269 32.41 32.35 16.09
N ALA A 270 31.67 33.45 15.87
CA ALA A 270 30.20 33.43 15.72
C ALA A 270 29.76 33.65 14.26
N GLY A 271 28.78 32.86 13.79
CA GLY A 271 28.17 32.98 12.46
C GLY A 271 26.73 32.49 12.47
N THR A 272 25.84 33.16 11.75
CA THR A 272 24.39 32.89 11.72
C THR A 272 24.05 31.66 10.87
N ALA A 273 23.36 30.69 11.46
CA ALA A 273 22.93 29.47 10.78
C ALA A 273 21.79 29.72 9.76
N ARG A 274 21.81 28.97 8.64
CA ARG A 274 20.71 28.90 7.66
C ARG A 274 19.67 27.83 8.10
N PRO A 275 18.39 27.94 7.69
CA PRO A 275 17.35 26.99 8.12
C PRO A 275 17.61 25.52 7.71
N THR A 276 18.36 25.29 6.62
CA THR A 276 18.81 23.94 6.22
C THR A 276 19.75 23.31 7.25
N THR A 277 20.62 24.10 7.88
CA THR A 277 21.52 23.63 8.94
C THR A 277 20.74 23.28 10.22
N ALA A 278 19.66 24.02 10.52
CA ALA A 278 18.79 23.72 11.66
C ALA A 278 17.99 22.42 11.45
N LEU A 279 17.53 22.15 10.23
CA LEU A 279 16.81 20.91 9.90
C LEU A 279 17.73 19.68 9.96
N ALA A 280 18.95 19.78 9.42
CA ALA A 280 19.96 18.72 9.52
C ALA A 280 20.40 18.48 10.97
N PHE A 281 20.52 19.54 11.78
CA PHE A 281 20.86 19.42 13.20
C PHE A 281 19.70 18.82 14.02
N ALA A 282 18.45 19.15 13.68
CA ALA A 282 17.26 18.55 14.30
C ALA A 282 17.10 17.06 13.93
N ALA A 283 17.37 16.68 12.67
CA ALA A 283 17.41 15.28 12.27
C ALA A 283 18.55 14.52 13.00
N ALA A 284 19.73 15.13 13.11
CA ALA A 284 20.85 14.55 13.84
C ALA A 284 20.56 14.39 15.35
N THR A 285 19.87 15.35 16.01
CA THR A 285 19.52 15.21 17.44
C THR A 285 18.32 14.30 17.69
N LEU A 286 17.42 14.10 16.72
CA LEU A 286 16.37 13.08 16.78
C LEU A 286 16.90 11.66 16.54
N LEU A 287 18.04 11.53 15.83
CA LEU A 287 18.73 10.26 15.57
C LEU A 287 19.88 9.96 16.56
N SER A 288 20.21 10.88 17.46
CA SER A 288 21.30 10.72 18.45
C SER A 288 20.83 10.51 19.89
N SER A 289 19.53 10.26 20.10
CA SER A 289 19.00 9.76 21.37
C SER A 289 18.60 8.30 21.19
N ASP A 290 19.31 7.42 21.89
CA ASP A 290 19.02 5.99 22.09
C ASP A 290 19.38 5.00 20.95
N VAL A 291 20.55 5.15 20.33
CA VAL A 291 21.28 4.03 19.70
C VAL A 291 22.78 4.11 20.00
N ASP A 292 23.28 3.21 20.85
CA ASP A 292 24.70 2.88 20.95
C ASP A 292 25.07 1.83 19.89
N GLY A 293 26.22 1.99 19.22
CA GLY A 293 26.82 0.91 18.42
C GLY A 293 26.69 1.02 16.89
N ASP A 294 27.82 1.39 16.28
CA ASP A 294 28.21 1.33 14.86
C ASP A 294 27.29 1.94 13.77
N SER A 295 27.87 2.86 12.99
CA SER A 295 27.14 3.70 12.03
C SER A 295 27.91 3.90 10.72
N SER A 296 27.54 3.11 9.71
CA SER A 296 27.95 3.30 8.32
C SER A 296 27.33 4.57 7.72
N LEU A 297 26.05 4.83 8.00
CA LEU A 297 25.28 5.99 7.50
C LEU A 297 25.86 7.35 7.93
N ILE A 298 26.42 7.46 9.15
CA ILE A 298 26.97 8.73 9.67
C ILE A 298 28.23 9.15 8.89
N ARG A 299 28.96 8.22 8.27
CA ARG A 299 30.16 8.55 7.45
C ARG A 299 29.84 9.08 6.05
N ALA A 300 28.64 8.84 5.53
CA ALA A 300 28.24 9.32 4.19
C ALA A 300 27.82 10.81 4.18
N LEU A 301 27.20 11.28 5.27
CA LEU A 301 26.64 12.64 5.37
C LEU A 301 27.65 13.79 5.19
N PRO A 302 28.91 13.72 5.67
CA PRO A 302 29.92 14.76 5.39
C PRO A 302 30.30 14.90 3.92
N GLY A 303 30.21 13.83 3.12
CA GLY A 303 30.49 13.86 1.67
C GLY A 303 29.39 14.54 0.86
N LEU A 304 28.14 14.42 1.32
CA LEU A 304 26.98 15.16 0.79
C LEU A 304 27.11 16.67 1.04
N ALA A 305 27.57 17.07 2.23
CA ALA A 305 27.74 18.48 2.58
C ALA A 305 28.87 19.18 1.81
N SER A 306 29.91 18.46 1.38
CA SER A 306 31.01 19.03 0.60
C SER A 306 30.71 19.08 -0.91
N THR A 307 29.98 18.10 -1.45
CA THR A 307 29.57 18.09 -2.87
C THR A 307 28.46 19.09 -3.18
N LEU A 308 27.61 19.45 -2.21
CA LEU A 308 26.62 20.53 -2.32
C LEU A 308 27.20 21.94 -2.13
N ALA A 309 28.51 22.07 -1.87
CA ALA A 309 29.18 23.34 -1.57
C ALA A 309 30.11 23.85 -2.68
N ASP A 310 30.33 23.07 -3.75
CA ASP A 310 31.24 23.44 -4.86
C ASP A 310 30.45 24.03 -6.03
N ASP A 311 30.73 25.29 -6.34
CA ASP A 311 29.91 26.16 -7.20
C ASP A 311 30.44 26.12 -8.65
N GLY A 312 29.94 25.20 -9.48
CA GLY A 312 30.44 24.98 -10.84
C GLY A 312 29.51 24.15 -11.73
N GLY A 313 29.21 24.66 -12.93
CA GLY A 313 28.16 24.17 -13.83
C GLY A 313 28.17 22.68 -14.21
N ASP A 314 26.94 22.18 -14.33
CA ASP A 314 26.37 20.98 -15.00
C ASP A 314 27.31 19.94 -15.69
N PRO A 315 27.07 18.60 -15.59
CA PRO A 315 26.03 17.88 -14.86
C PRO A 315 26.62 17.01 -13.73
N GLY A 316 26.64 17.54 -12.51
CA GLY A 316 27.00 16.81 -11.30
C GLY A 316 25.83 16.07 -10.66
N LEU A 317 24.64 16.68 -10.66
CA LEU A 317 23.48 16.20 -9.91
C LEU A 317 22.94 14.86 -10.41
N GLU A 318 22.95 14.65 -11.73
CA GLU A 318 22.45 13.40 -12.33
C GLU A 318 23.39 12.22 -12.05
N ARG A 319 24.71 12.44 -12.02
CA ARG A 319 25.68 11.43 -11.53
C ARG A 319 25.69 11.28 -10.02
N ALA A 320 25.27 12.30 -9.26
CA ALA A 320 25.11 12.19 -7.82
C ALA A 320 23.84 11.40 -7.47
N LEU A 321 22.73 11.61 -8.19
CA LEU A 321 21.49 10.86 -8.04
C LEU A 321 21.61 9.44 -8.58
N LEU A 322 22.15 9.24 -9.79
CA LEU A 322 22.55 7.90 -10.26
C LEU A 322 23.60 7.29 -9.34
N GLY A 323 24.49 8.09 -8.76
CA GLY A 323 25.49 7.66 -7.79
C GLY A 323 24.87 7.12 -6.52
N VAL A 324 23.90 7.85 -5.92
CA VAL A 324 23.15 7.46 -4.72
C VAL A 324 22.21 6.28 -5.01
N VAL A 325 21.50 6.30 -6.13
CA VAL A 325 20.69 5.14 -6.58
C VAL A 325 21.59 3.94 -6.86
N SER A 326 22.79 4.14 -7.39
CA SER A 326 23.77 3.06 -7.62
C SER A 326 24.50 2.61 -6.37
N THR A 327 24.70 3.42 -5.33
CA THR A 327 25.23 2.90 -4.05
C THR A 327 24.12 2.19 -3.28
N LEU A 328 22.89 2.72 -3.28
CA LEU A 328 21.73 2.03 -2.71
C LEU A 328 21.37 0.71 -3.45
N LEU A 329 21.72 0.57 -4.74
CA LEU A 329 21.50 -0.67 -5.51
C LEU A 329 22.74 -1.56 -5.66
N LEU A 330 23.96 -1.02 -5.64
CA LEU A 330 25.22 -1.74 -5.92
C LEU A 330 26.21 -1.84 -4.75
N GLU A 331 25.98 -1.22 -3.58
CA GLU A 331 26.64 -1.66 -2.33
C GLU A 331 25.98 -2.94 -1.76
N THR A 332 25.58 -3.86 -2.66
CA THR A 332 25.04 -5.20 -2.39
C THR A 332 26.01 -6.31 -2.81
N GLU A 333 27.29 -6.00 -3.13
CA GLU A 333 28.34 -7.00 -3.32
C GLU A 333 28.90 -7.60 -2.00
N SER A 334 28.37 -7.21 -0.83
CA SER A 334 28.64 -7.88 0.44
C SER A 334 27.43 -7.92 1.37
N GLY A 335 26.41 -8.69 0.98
CA GLY A 335 25.22 -8.94 1.79
C GLY A 335 24.00 -9.16 0.90
N GLY A 336 23.60 -10.43 0.73
CA GLY A 336 22.31 -10.73 0.09
C GLY A 336 21.16 -10.21 0.95
N LEU A 337 20.04 -9.85 0.30
CA LEU A 337 18.81 -9.45 1.00
C LEU A 337 18.35 -10.57 1.93
N ASP A 338 18.57 -10.39 3.23
CA ASP A 338 18.20 -11.35 4.25
C ASP A 338 16.71 -11.26 4.55
N LEU A 339 15.93 -12.07 3.83
CA LEU A 339 14.49 -12.19 3.99
C LEU A 339 14.08 -12.74 5.38
N SER A 340 15.02 -13.18 6.23
CA SER A 340 14.73 -13.51 7.63
C SER A 340 14.45 -12.27 8.51
N ALA A 341 14.88 -11.07 8.08
CA ALA A 341 14.59 -9.81 8.76
C ALA A 341 13.08 -9.50 8.89
N LEU A 342 12.22 -10.17 8.10
CA LEU A 342 10.76 -10.05 8.15
C LEU A 342 10.11 -10.79 9.34
N ARG A 343 10.89 -11.42 10.25
CA ARG A 343 10.36 -12.31 11.32
C ARG A 343 10.59 -11.82 12.77
N SER A 344 11.04 -10.58 12.98
CA SER A 344 11.36 -10.02 14.31
C SER A 344 10.43 -8.87 14.74
N ARG A 345 10.08 -8.81 16.03
CA ARG A 345 8.99 -7.98 16.60
C ARG A 345 9.25 -6.46 16.64
N SER A 346 10.40 -5.97 16.19
CA SER A 346 10.72 -4.53 16.08
C SER A 346 11.02 -4.03 14.66
N ASP A 347 11.41 -4.92 13.76
CA ASP A 347 12.23 -4.52 12.60
C ASP A 347 11.40 -4.26 11.34
N GLY A 348 10.29 -4.97 11.15
CA GLY A 348 9.33 -4.71 10.07
C GLY A 348 8.72 -3.30 10.16
N SER A 349 8.36 -2.86 11.36
CA SER A 349 7.90 -1.49 11.62
C SER A 349 8.99 -0.45 11.30
N LEU A 350 10.26 -0.76 11.58
CA LEU A 350 11.38 0.12 11.26
C LEU A 350 11.62 0.20 9.75
N VAL A 351 11.48 -0.91 9.01
CA VAL A 351 11.51 -0.93 7.53
C VAL A 351 10.38 -0.07 6.95
N LEU A 352 9.15 -0.18 7.47
CA LEU A 352 8.02 0.65 7.04
C LEU A 352 8.28 2.14 7.32
N VAL A 353 8.79 2.50 8.51
CA VAL A 353 9.14 3.89 8.83
C VAL A 353 10.27 4.40 7.93
N ALA A 354 11.30 3.59 7.68
CA ALA A 354 12.40 3.95 6.78
C ALA A 354 11.92 4.17 5.34
N LEU A 355 11.04 3.30 4.82
CA LEU A 355 10.43 3.43 3.50
C LEU A 355 9.51 4.66 3.42
N PHE A 356 8.70 4.93 4.46
CA PHE A 356 7.88 6.14 4.53
C PHE A 356 8.74 7.42 4.49
N VAL A 357 9.83 7.46 5.26
CA VAL A 357 10.77 8.59 5.27
C VAL A 357 11.50 8.71 3.93
N ALA A 358 11.92 7.60 3.31
CA ALA A 358 12.55 7.59 1.99
C ALA A 358 11.61 8.14 0.91
N ASN A 359 10.35 7.69 0.91
CA ASN A 359 9.30 8.21 0.03
C ASN A 359 9.04 9.71 0.26
N LEU A 360 8.94 10.15 1.52
CA LEU A 360 8.74 11.57 1.85
C LEU A 360 9.91 12.43 1.37
N VAL A 361 11.16 11.96 1.51
CA VAL A 361 12.36 12.63 0.99
C VAL A 361 12.35 12.65 -0.55
N ALA A 362 12.12 11.51 -1.20
CA ALA A 362 12.07 11.39 -2.65
C ALA A 362 11.00 12.31 -3.27
N MET A 363 9.80 12.31 -2.70
CA MET A 363 8.70 13.15 -3.17
C MET A 363 8.88 14.63 -2.80
N THR A 364 9.59 14.97 -1.73
CA THR A 364 9.98 16.36 -1.41
C THR A 364 11.03 16.89 -2.38
N VAL A 365 12.04 16.08 -2.73
CA VAL A 365 13.02 16.40 -3.78
C VAL A 365 12.32 16.51 -5.13
N GLY A 366 11.41 15.59 -5.43
CA GLY A 366 10.53 15.64 -6.60
C GLY A 366 9.70 16.92 -6.67
N ALA A 367 9.12 17.38 -5.55
CA ALA A 367 8.37 18.63 -5.47
C ALA A 367 9.25 19.86 -5.74
N TRP A 368 10.47 19.88 -5.18
CA TRP A 368 11.43 20.96 -5.41
C TRP A 368 11.89 21.00 -6.88
N LEU A 369 12.31 19.87 -7.46
CA LEU A 369 12.69 19.76 -8.87
C LEU A 369 11.53 20.13 -9.80
N SER A 370 10.31 19.69 -9.46
CA SER A 370 9.08 20.02 -10.20
C SER A 370 8.76 21.50 -10.21
N ARG A 371 9.04 22.21 -9.11
CA ARG A 371 8.90 23.67 -9.02
C ARG A 371 9.99 24.39 -9.82
N GLU A 372 11.24 23.96 -9.70
CA GLU A 372 12.39 24.61 -10.34
C GLU A 372 12.38 24.43 -11.87
N ARG A 373 11.91 23.27 -12.34
CA ARG A 373 11.80 22.91 -13.77
C ARG A 373 10.37 23.02 -14.31
N ALA A 374 9.47 23.73 -13.63
CA ALA A 374 8.12 24.00 -14.13
C ALA A 374 8.18 24.83 -15.43
N PRO A 375 7.16 24.75 -16.31
CA PRO A 375 7.11 25.58 -17.51
C PRO A 375 7.02 27.05 -17.12
N PRO A 376 7.89 27.94 -17.62
CA PRO A 376 7.87 29.34 -17.23
C PRO A 376 6.60 30.02 -17.74
N ILE A 377 6.10 30.99 -16.99
CA ILE A 377 5.17 32.01 -17.51
C ILE A 377 6.06 33.19 -17.91
N PRO A 378 6.25 33.49 -19.20
CA PRO A 378 7.09 34.63 -19.61
C PRO A 378 6.49 35.95 -19.14
N ASP A 379 7.32 36.89 -18.66
CA ASP A 379 6.91 38.26 -18.28
C ASP A 379 6.08 38.91 -19.39
N GLU A 380 6.52 38.73 -20.64
CA GLU A 380 5.84 39.18 -21.84
C GLU A 380 6.01 38.18 -23.00
N ILE A 381 4.93 37.96 -23.75
CA ILE A 381 5.00 37.40 -25.10
C ILE A 381 4.89 38.55 -26.10
N ARG A 382 5.88 38.68 -27.00
CA ARG A 382 5.95 39.79 -27.97
C ARG A 382 5.91 39.31 -29.42
N GLY A 383 5.19 40.03 -30.26
CA GLY A 383 5.21 39.83 -31.72
C GLY A 383 6.52 40.32 -32.37
N PRO A 384 6.72 40.09 -33.68
CA PRO A 384 8.00 40.37 -34.35
C PRO A 384 8.42 41.85 -34.29
N ASN A 385 7.45 42.77 -34.26
CA ASN A 385 7.67 44.21 -34.16
C ASN A 385 7.95 44.71 -32.72
N GLY A 386 8.00 43.81 -31.73
CA GLY A 386 8.18 44.16 -30.31
C GLY A 386 6.91 44.62 -29.60
N GLU A 387 5.74 44.48 -30.23
CA GLU A 387 4.43 44.67 -29.61
C GLU A 387 4.17 43.58 -28.56
N THR A 388 3.84 43.97 -27.33
CA THR A 388 3.41 43.05 -26.26
C THR A 388 2.01 42.52 -26.57
N ILE A 389 1.86 41.20 -26.66
CA ILE A 389 0.59 40.52 -26.97
C ILE A 389 -0.12 40.11 -25.69
N VAL A 390 0.62 39.54 -24.74
CA VAL A 390 0.15 39.11 -23.43
C VAL A 390 1.28 39.22 -22.39
N THR A 391 0.94 39.53 -21.14
CA THR A 391 1.87 39.56 -19.98
C THR A 391 1.63 38.39 -19.02
N ASP A 392 2.58 38.10 -18.12
CA ASP A 392 2.41 37.04 -17.12
C ASP A 392 1.20 37.30 -16.19
N ASP A 393 1.00 38.55 -15.76
CA ASP A 393 -0.18 39.01 -15.01
C ASP A 393 -1.49 38.62 -15.71
N GLN A 394 -1.57 38.77 -17.04
CA GLN A 394 -2.77 38.42 -17.82
C GLN A 394 -2.98 36.90 -17.89
N VAL A 395 -1.92 36.11 -18.03
CA VAL A 395 -1.98 34.62 -17.98
C VAL A 395 -2.43 34.16 -16.58
N ARG A 396 -1.89 34.73 -15.51
CA ARG A 396 -2.27 34.44 -14.11
C ARG A 396 -3.72 34.80 -13.84
N LEU A 397 -4.15 35.98 -14.28
CA LEU A 397 -5.55 36.43 -14.18
C LEU A 397 -6.48 35.50 -14.97
N GLY A 398 -6.06 35.05 -16.15
CA GLY A 398 -6.73 34.02 -16.94
C GLY A 398 -6.95 32.71 -16.20
N LYS A 399 -5.90 32.20 -15.54
CA LYS A 399 -6.00 31.03 -14.66
C LYS A 399 -7.01 31.26 -13.53
N LYS A 400 -6.98 32.43 -12.87
CA LYS A 400 -7.95 32.76 -11.80
C LYS A 400 -9.38 32.78 -12.32
N TYR A 401 -9.64 33.34 -13.50
CA TYR A 401 -10.98 33.31 -14.10
C TYR A 401 -11.40 31.89 -14.51
N PHE A 402 -10.49 31.07 -15.04
CA PHE A 402 -10.73 29.66 -15.32
C PHE A 402 -11.17 28.90 -14.05
N GLN A 403 -10.49 29.16 -12.92
CA GLN A 403 -10.83 28.56 -11.62
C GLN A 403 -12.16 29.11 -11.06
N ALA A 404 -12.35 30.43 -11.04
CA ALA A 404 -13.53 31.07 -10.45
C ALA A 404 -14.84 30.66 -11.16
N ASN A 405 -14.81 30.54 -12.49
CA ASN A 405 -15.95 30.09 -13.30
C ASN A 405 -16.07 28.55 -13.39
N GLY A 406 -15.28 27.80 -12.60
CA GLY A 406 -15.36 26.34 -12.51
C GLY A 406 -15.12 25.62 -13.84
N LEU A 407 -14.33 26.17 -14.76
CA LEU A 407 -14.20 25.64 -16.13
C LEU A 407 -13.53 24.26 -16.18
N MET A 408 -12.72 23.88 -15.19
CA MET A 408 -12.20 22.50 -15.02
C MET A 408 -13.30 21.47 -14.72
N ASN A 409 -14.50 21.91 -14.34
CA ASN A 409 -15.68 21.05 -14.19
C ASN A 409 -16.65 21.16 -15.38
N GLN A 410 -16.41 22.06 -16.34
CA GLN A 410 -17.12 22.11 -17.63
C GLN A 410 -16.36 21.30 -18.69
N GLY A 411 -15.09 21.62 -18.92
CA GLY A 411 -14.14 20.88 -19.76
C GLY A 411 -12.86 20.56 -18.99
N SER A 412 -11.73 20.43 -19.69
CA SER A 412 -10.42 20.10 -19.09
C SER A 412 -9.33 21.12 -19.42
N ILE A 413 -8.23 21.06 -18.67
CA ILE A 413 -6.96 21.72 -18.98
C ILE A 413 -5.84 20.69 -18.79
N LEU A 414 -4.95 20.53 -19.78
CA LEU A 414 -3.90 19.50 -19.75
C LEU A 414 -4.46 18.07 -19.54
N GLY A 415 -5.65 17.81 -20.10
CA GLY A 415 -6.40 16.55 -19.97
C GLY A 415 -7.11 16.36 -18.63
N ASN A 416 -6.80 17.16 -17.61
CA ASN A 416 -7.37 17.04 -16.27
C ASN A 416 -8.65 17.89 -16.13
N GLY A 417 -9.70 17.30 -15.55
CA GLY A 417 -11.02 17.90 -15.39
C GLY A 417 -12.14 17.14 -16.09
N SER A 418 -13.16 17.88 -16.54
CA SER A 418 -14.38 17.36 -17.13
C SER A 418 -14.25 16.98 -18.61
N TYR A 419 -15.25 16.25 -19.08
CA TYR A 419 -15.33 15.67 -20.42
C TYR A 419 -16.53 16.20 -21.24
N PHE A 420 -17.26 17.19 -20.71
CA PHE A 420 -18.52 17.67 -21.29
C PHE A 420 -18.31 18.80 -22.32
N GLY A 421 -17.39 19.71 -21.99
CA GLY A 421 -16.74 20.60 -22.93
C GLY A 421 -15.39 20.06 -23.41
N VAL A 422 -14.68 20.89 -24.16
CA VAL A 422 -13.36 20.62 -24.75
C VAL A 422 -12.24 20.56 -23.71
N ASP A 423 -11.07 20.06 -24.12
CA ASP A 423 -9.82 20.41 -23.44
C ASP A 423 -9.28 21.75 -23.98
N LEU A 424 -9.08 22.71 -23.08
CA LEU A 424 -8.67 24.07 -23.46
C LEU A 424 -7.22 24.14 -23.97
N THR A 425 -6.33 23.24 -23.54
CA THR A 425 -4.95 23.21 -24.06
C THR A 425 -4.94 22.65 -25.47
N ALA A 426 -5.65 21.54 -25.70
CA ALA A 426 -5.72 20.91 -27.01
C ALA A 426 -6.48 21.77 -28.03
N GLU A 427 -7.62 22.36 -27.67
CA GLU A 427 -8.37 23.23 -28.57
C GLU A 427 -7.55 24.50 -28.91
N ALA A 428 -6.88 25.12 -27.93
CA ALA A 428 -6.04 26.28 -28.22
C ALA A 428 -4.83 25.93 -29.10
N LEU A 429 -4.25 24.74 -28.98
CA LEU A 429 -3.15 24.29 -29.85
C LEU A 429 -3.62 23.99 -31.28
N ASP A 430 -4.75 23.29 -31.42
CA ASP A 430 -5.36 22.93 -32.71
C ASP A 430 -5.81 24.18 -33.48
N LEU A 431 -6.53 25.09 -32.83
CA LEU A 431 -6.90 26.41 -33.38
C LEU A 431 -5.66 27.26 -33.71
N LYS A 432 -4.57 27.16 -32.93
CA LYS A 432 -3.33 27.88 -33.23
C LYS A 432 -2.74 27.41 -34.55
N VAL A 433 -2.64 26.10 -34.75
CA VAL A 433 -2.22 25.49 -36.02
C VAL A 433 -3.15 25.92 -37.16
N GLU A 434 -4.47 25.78 -36.99
CA GLU A 434 -5.46 26.14 -38.01
C GLU A 434 -5.24 27.59 -38.46
N TYR A 435 -5.32 28.55 -37.53
CA TYR A 435 -5.21 29.97 -37.87
C TYR A 435 -3.83 30.38 -38.39
N MET A 436 -2.74 29.69 -38.03
CA MET A 436 -1.42 29.91 -38.63
C MET A 436 -1.36 29.43 -40.08
N ARG A 437 -1.93 28.26 -40.39
CA ARG A 437 -2.05 27.76 -41.78
C ARG A 437 -2.90 28.70 -42.61
N ASP A 438 -4.00 29.15 -42.04
CA ASP A 438 -4.97 30.07 -42.63
C ASP A 438 -4.40 31.47 -42.87
N TYR A 439 -3.47 31.92 -42.01
CA TYR A 439 -2.69 33.15 -42.23
C TYR A 439 -1.79 33.04 -43.46
N TYR A 440 -1.10 31.91 -43.64
CA TYR A 440 -0.25 31.68 -44.82
C TYR A 440 -1.05 31.43 -46.10
N ALA A 441 -2.18 30.73 -46.03
CA ALA A 441 -3.09 30.56 -47.16
C ALA A 441 -3.51 31.90 -47.79
N ARG A 442 -3.81 32.90 -46.93
CA ARG A 442 -4.11 34.27 -47.37
C ARG A 442 -2.94 35.00 -48.02
N GLN A 443 -1.69 34.66 -47.70
CA GLN A 443 -0.51 35.15 -48.43
C GLN A 443 -0.38 34.53 -49.82
N HIS A 444 -0.87 33.29 -50.01
CA HIS A 444 -0.98 32.62 -51.30
C HIS A 444 -2.23 33.03 -52.11
N GLY A 445 -3.14 33.79 -51.51
CA GLY A 445 -4.31 34.38 -52.18
C GLY A 445 -5.59 33.54 -52.09
N THR A 446 -5.64 32.55 -51.19
CA THR A 446 -6.86 31.80 -50.86
C THR A 446 -7.41 32.23 -49.50
N ASP A 447 -8.72 32.06 -49.28
CA ASP A 447 -9.35 32.47 -48.03
C ASP A 447 -9.14 31.47 -46.88
N SER A 448 -8.75 30.22 -47.19
CA SER A 448 -8.47 29.15 -46.23
C SER A 448 -7.39 28.16 -46.70
N PHE A 449 -6.84 27.37 -45.77
CA PHE A 449 -5.85 26.30 -46.06
C PHE A 449 -6.38 25.22 -47.03
N ASP A 450 -7.61 24.75 -46.82
CA ASP A 450 -8.24 23.71 -47.65
C ASP A 450 -8.48 24.14 -49.11
N ALA A 451 -8.42 25.45 -49.40
CA ALA A 451 -8.57 26.00 -50.74
C ALA A 451 -7.24 26.10 -51.53
N LEU A 452 -6.11 25.77 -50.91
CA LEU A 452 -4.79 25.68 -51.57
C LEU A 452 -4.67 24.40 -52.42
N GLU A 453 -3.75 24.38 -53.38
CA GLU A 453 -3.34 23.14 -54.07
C GLU A 453 -2.50 22.25 -53.14
N ASP A 454 -2.56 20.92 -53.27
CA ASP A 454 -1.88 19.94 -52.40
C ASP A 454 -0.38 20.27 -52.15
N ASP A 455 0.35 20.66 -53.20
CA ASP A 455 1.77 21.06 -53.12
C ASP A 455 1.96 22.32 -52.25
N GLN A 456 1.00 23.25 -52.26
CA GLN A 456 1.01 24.47 -51.44
C GLN A 456 0.59 24.17 -49.99
N GLN A 457 -0.37 23.27 -49.79
CA GLN A 457 -0.75 22.78 -48.47
C GLN A 457 0.45 22.14 -47.75
N ALA A 458 1.21 21.29 -48.44
CA ALA A 458 2.42 20.68 -47.89
C ALA A 458 3.46 21.73 -47.44
N VAL A 459 3.72 22.75 -48.27
CA VAL A 459 4.65 23.84 -47.95
C VAL A 459 4.18 24.69 -46.76
N VAL A 460 2.89 24.98 -46.67
CA VAL A 460 2.31 25.73 -45.55
C VAL A 460 2.30 24.89 -44.27
N ALA A 461 1.99 23.60 -44.34
CA ALA A 461 2.01 22.69 -43.19
C ALA A 461 3.42 22.55 -42.61
N GLU A 462 4.42 22.22 -43.44
CA GLU A 462 5.83 22.10 -43.02
C GLU A 462 6.36 23.43 -42.44
N ARG A 463 5.87 24.56 -42.94
CA ARG A 463 6.21 25.87 -42.40
C ARG A 463 5.64 26.09 -41.00
N VAL A 464 4.36 25.77 -40.78
CA VAL A 464 3.72 25.96 -39.47
C VAL A 464 4.31 25.03 -38.43
N GLU A 465 4.53 23.75 -38.77
CA GLU A 465 5.20 22.78 -37.88
C GLU A 465 6.58 23.29 -37.45
N ARG A 466 7.39 23.80 -38.39
CA ARG A 466 8.72 24.39 -38.09
C ARG A 466 8.70 25.76 -37.40
N GLU A 467 7.57 26.48 -37.41
CA GLU A 467 7.42 27.72 -36.61
C GLU A 467 6.93 27.41 -35.18
N LEU A 468 6.34 26.23 -34.94
CA LEU A 468 5.92 25.75 -33.62
C LEU A 468 6.99 24.90 -32.92
N ASP A 469 7.84 24.20 -33.68
CA ASP A 469 9.07 23.53 -33.19
C ASP A 469 10.11 24.59 -32.75
N ALA A 470 9.89 25.13 -31.55
CA ALA A 470 10.64 26.23 -30.97
C ALA A 470 11.20 25.86 -29.60
N ASP A 471 12.47 26.18 -29.37
CA ASP A 471 13.10 26.06 -28.06
C ASP A 471 12.52 27.08 -27.06
N ALA A 472 12.42 26.66 -25.80
CA ALA A 472 12.09 27.55 -24.69
C ALA A 472 13.04 28.78 -24.63
N PRO A 473 12.52 29.98 -24.31
CA PRO A 473 13.32 31.20 -24.33
C PRO A 473 14.40 31.20 -23.23
N GLU A 474 15.62 31.60 -23.60
CA GLU A 474 16.75 31.78 -22.67
C GLU A 474 16.54 32.91 -21.62
N GLY A 475 15.42 33.61 -21.67
CA GLY A 475 15.09 34.73 -20.79
C GLY A 475 13.59 34.95 -20.69
N SER A 476 13.15 35.99 -19.98
CA SER A 476 11.75 36.16 -19.58
C SER A 476 10.78 36.65 -20.68
N ILE A 477 11.23 36.72 -21.94
CA ILE A 477 10.40 37.18 -23.07
C ILE A 477 10.31 36.08 -24.13
N ALA A 478 9.10 35.55 -24.34
CA ALA A 478 8.81 34.69 -25.48
C ALA A 478 8.50 35.55 -26.72
N ARG A 479 8.73 34.99 -27.91
CA ARG A 479 8.53 35.67 -29.19
C ARG A 479 7.60 34.88 -30.07
N TYR A 480 6.61 35.56 -30.64
CA TYR A 480 5.68 35.00 -31.60
C TYR A 480 6.01 35.44 -33.03
N SER A 481 5.76 34.57 -34.00
CA SER A 481 5.70 34.89 -35.43
C SER A 481 4.46 35.74 -35.74
N ASP A 482 4.41 36.41 -36.90
CA ASP A 482 3.21 37.17 -37.31
C ASP A 482 1.97 36.27 -37.45
N ALA A 483 2.16 34.97 -37.75
CA ALA A 483 1.09 33.98 -37.82
C ALA A 483 0.58 33.58 -36.44
N GLU A 484 1.49 33.39 -35.47
CA GLU A 484 1.10 33.14 -34.06
C GLU A 484 0.36 34.33 -33.44
N VAL A 485 0.79 35.56 -33.73
CA VAL A 485 0.09 36.79 -33.30
C VAL A 485 -1.32 36.86 -33.90
N TYR A 486 -1.48 36.46 -35.17
CA TYR A 486 -2.81 36.35 -35.79
C TYR A 486 -3.67 35.28 -35.09
N ALA A 487 -3.12 34.09 -34.89
CA ALA A 487 -3.81 32.97 -34.26
C ALA A 487 -4.26 33.28 -32.82
N HIS A 488 -3.39 33.83 -31.98
CA HIS A 488 -3.71 34.21 -30.59
C HIS A 488 -4.89 35.20 -30.54
N ARG A 489 -4.90 36.20 -31.44
CA ARG A 489 -6.00 37.18 -31.53
C ARG A 489 -7.32 36.52 -31.95
N ARG A 490 -7.29 35.52 -32.84
CA ARG A 490 -8.48 34.75 -33.23
C ARG A 490 -9.01 33.83 -32.13
N ILE A 491 -8.13 33.16 -31.39
CA ILE A 491 -8.52 32.32 -30.24
C ILE A 491 -9.20 33.17 -29.16
N ARG A 492 -8.68 34.38 -28.89
CA ARG A 492 -9.34 35.38 -28.03
C ARG A 492 -10.76 35.71 -28.49
N GLU A 493 -10.96 36.04 -29.76
CA GLU A 493 -12.29 36.31 -30.35
C GLU A 493 -13.26 35.13 -30.11
N GLN A 494 -12.83 33.91 -30.42
CA GLN A 494 -13.64 32.70 -30.26
C GLN A 494 -14.00 32.36 -28.81
N TYR A 495 -13.09 32.60 -27.87
CA TYR A 495 -13.34 32.38 -26.44
C TYR A 495 -14.29 33.43 -25.87
N VAL A 496 -14.20 34.69 -26.32
CA VAL A 496 -15.17 35.74 -25.97
C VAL A 496 -16.56 35.40 -26.51
N ASP A 497 -16.67 35.03 -27.78
CA ASP A 497 -17.95 34.65 -28.38
C ASP A 497 -18.59 33.46 -27.64
N ARG A 498 -17.80 32.42 -27.30
CA ARG A 498 -18.31 31.23 -26.60
C ARG A 498 -18.66 31.48 -25.13
N TYR A 499 -17.74 32.02 -24.34
CA TYR A 499 -17.89 32.05 -22.87
C TYR A 499 -18.58 33.31 -22.33
N TYR A 500 -18.48 34.44 -23.04
CA TYR A 500 -19.26 35.64 -22.74
C TYR A 500 -20.53 35.74 -23.60
N GLY A 501 -20.41 35.54 -24.91
CA GLY A 501 -21.56 35.54 -25.83
C GLY A 501 -22.55 34.40 -25.57
N GLY A 502 -22.04 33.24 -25.18
CA GLY A 502 -22.79 32.02 -24.87
C GLY A 502 -22.82 31.05 -26.05
N ASP A 503 -22.77 29.76 -25.73
CA ASP A 503 -22.87 28.64 -26.67
C ASP A 503 -23.79 27.56 -26.05
N PRO A 504 -25.13 27.69 -26.22
CA PRO A 504 -26.09 26.78 -25.63
C PRO A 504 -25.94 25.33 -26.14
N GLU A 505 -25.46 25.15 -27.37
CA GLU A 505 -25.20 23.82 -27.96
C GLU A 505 -24.05 23.13 -27.22
N ARG A 506 -23.03 23.87 -26.76
CA ARG A 506 -22.00 23.35 -25.82
C ARG A 506 -22.41 23.34 -24.35
N GLY A 507 -23.65 23.71 -24.02
CA GLY A 507 -24.12 23.83 -22.63
C GLY A 507 -23.46 24.99 -21.87
N VAL A 508 -23.10 26.06 -22.57
CA VAL A 508 -22.52 27.29 -22.02
C VAL A 508 -23.57 28.42 -22.13
N PRO A 509 -24.23 28.85 -21.04
CA PRO A 509 -25.19 29.94 -21.10
C PRO A 509 -24.54 31.28 -21.47
N GLN A 510 -25.34 32.23 -21.97
CA GLN A 510 -24.89 33.61 -22.19
C GLN A 510 -24.43 34.24 -20.87
N GLY A 511 -23.25 34.85 -20.86
CA GLY A 511 -22.63 35.41 -19.66
C GLY A 511 -22.14 34.34 -18.67
N TYR A 512 -21.81 33.12 -19.11
CA TYR A 512 -21.17 32.11 -18.26
C TYR A 512 -19.84 32.63 -17.65
N VAL A 513 -19.14 33.49 -18.37
CA VAL A 513 -18.09 34.37 -17.84
C VAL A 513 -18.61 35.81 -17.86
N ASP A 514 -18.50 36.52 -16.75
CA ASP A 514 -19.16 37.82 -16.51
C ASP A 514 -18.77 38.95 -17.49
N SER A 515 -17.60 38.88 -18.15
CA SER A 515 -17.11 39.95 -19.03
C SER A 515 -16.31 39.44 -20.24
N PRO A 516 -16.25 40.22 -21.34
CA PRO A 516 -15.39 39.90 -22.48
C PRO A 516 -13.91 39.85 -22.12
N ASP A 517 -13.41 40.76 -21.26
CA ASP A 517 -11.99 40.76 -20.89
C ASP A 517 -11.63 39.52 -20.09
N ALA A 518 -12.49 39.08 -19.16
CA ALA A 518 -12.30 37.84 -18.41
C ALA A 518 -12.22 36.61 -19.33
N ALA A 519 -13.06 36.54 -20.37
CA ALA A 519 -12.99 35.50 -21.39
C ALA A 519 -11.71 35.61 -22.25
N GLU A 520 -11.26 36.84 -22.57
CA GLU A 520 -9.97 37.09 -23.23
C GLU A 520 -8.78 36.61 -22.39
N ARG A 521 -8.79 36.83 -21.06
CA ARG A 521 -7.75 36.31 -20.16
C ARG A 521 -7.79 34.79 -20.06
N ILE A 522 -8.97 34.16 -20.05
CA ILE A 522 -9.05 32.68 -20.11
C ILE A 522 -8.40 32.16 -21.41
N ALA A 523 -8.61 32.85 -22.54
CA ALA A 523 -7.95 32.53 -23.80
C ALA A 523 -6.42 32.69 -23.72
N ASP A 524 -5.92 33.72 -23.03
CA ASP A 524 -4.48 33.90 -22.78
C ASP A 524 -3.87 32.74 -21.98
N PHE A 525 -4.59 32.27 -20.95
CA PHE A 525 -4.16 31.13 -20.16
C PHE A 525 -4.13 29.84 -20.99
N ALA A 526 -5.15 29.59 -21.82
CA ALA A 526 -5.19 28.45 -22.73
C ALA A 526 -4.11 28.53 -23.83
N CYS A 527 -3.83 29.72 -24.37
CA CYS A 527 -2.74 29.94 -25.32
C CYS A 527 -1.37 29.70 -24.67
N TRP A 528 -1.19 30.02 -23.38
CA TRP A 528 0.04 29.72 -22.66
C TRP A 528 0.20 28.21 -22.38
N THR A 529 -0.87 27.49 -22.02
CA THR A 529 -0.78 26.02 -21.88
C THR A 529 -0.54 25.33 -23.23
N ALA A 530 -1.14 25.82 -24.31
CA ALA A 530 -0.83 25.37 -25.67
C ALA A 530 0.63 25.69 -26.07
N TRP A 531 1.14 26.88 -25.72
CA TRP A 531 2.54 27.26 -25.97
C TRP A 531 3.52 26.28 -25.32
N MET A 532 3.38 25.99 -24.02
CA MET A 532 4.27 25.02 -23.36
C MET A 532 4.08 23.59 -23.88
N ALA A 533 2.91 23.28 -24.46
CA ALA A 533 2.62 21.95 -25.01
C ALA A 533 3.33 21.65 -26.35
N HIS A 534 3.80 22.67 -27.08
CA HIS A 534 4.59 22.53 -28.31
C HIS A 534 6.02 23.11 -28.22
N THR A 535 6.37 23.82 -27.14
CA THR A 535 7.69 24.44 -26.97
C THR A 535 8.66 23.48 -26.29
N ASN A 536 9.81 23.22 -26.91
CA ASN A 536 10.81 22.28 -26.42
C ASN A 536 11.41 22.74 -25.09
N ARG A 537 11.49 21.81 -24.13
CA ARG A 537 12.10 22.08 -22.81
C ARG A 537 13.62 22.32 -22.99
N PRO A 538 14.25 23.24 -22.24
CA PRO A 538 15.67 23.57 -22.42
C PRO A 538 16.58 22.34 -22.37
N GLY A 539 17.35 22.13 -23.46
CA GLY A 539 18.28 21.00 -23.58
C GLY A 539 17.65 19.64 -23.94
N SER A 540 16.38 19.63 -24.36
CA SER A 540 15.65 18.42 -24.79
C SER A 540 15.15 18.54 -26.24
N ASP A 541 14.63 17.44 -26.76
CA ASP A 541 14.07 17.27 -28.10
C ASP A 541 12.52 17.14 -28.11
N HIS A 542 11.87 17.55 -27.01
CA HIS A 542 10.44 17.40 -26.79
C HIS A 542 9.88 18.53 -25.92
N SER A 543 8.57 18.73 -25.96
CA SER A 543 7.89 19.84 -25.27
C SER A 543 7.86 19.68 -23.74
N TYR A 544 7.52 20.75 -23.02
CA TYR A 544 7.37 20.69 -21.55
C TYR A 544 6.40 19.61 -21.07
N THR A 545 5.41 19.24 -21.89
CA THR A 545 4.37 18.24 -21.63
C THR A 545 4.68 16.87 -22.23
N ASN A 546 5.93 16.61 -22.62
CA ASN A 546 6.36 15.38 -23.29
C ASN A 546 5.60 15.12 -24.61
N ASP A 547 5.44 16.19 -25.41
CA ASP A 547 4.70 16.26 -26.69
C ASP A 547 3.20 15.97 -26.60
N TRP A 548 2.59 16.04 -25.40
CA TRP A 548 1.14 15.96 -25.23
C TRP A 548 0.49 17.34 -25.37
N PRO A 549 -0.70 17.50 -26.01
CA PRO A 549 -1.59 16.48 -26.57
C PRO A 549 -1.21 16.07 -27.99
N TYR A 550 -1.77 14.96 -28.48
CA TYR A 550 -1.60 14.52 -29.86
C TYR A 550 -2.23 15.49 -30.87
N VAL A 551 -1.37 16.33 -31.44
CA VAL A 551 -1.64 17.26 -32.54
C VAL A 551 -0.46 17.18 -33.52
N PRO A 552 -0.41 16.17 -34.40
CA PRO A 552 0.70 15.95 -35.34
C PRO A 552 1.07 17.18 -36.17
N GLU A 553 0.09 18.03 -36.45
CA GLU A 553 0.19 19.26 -37.21
C GLU A 553 0.97 20.37 -36.50
N ALA A 554 1.11 20.28 -35.17
CA ALA A 554 1.95 21.14 -34.32
C ALA A 554 3.34 20.54 -34.07
N GLY A 555 3.62 19.32 -34.56
CA GLY A 555 4.82 18.54 -34.25
C GLY A 555 4.58 17.41 -33.22
N ASN A 556 3.62 17.62 -32.32
CA ASN A 556 3.32 16.77 -31.15
C ASN A 556 2.98 15.31 -31.51
N ARG A 557 3.85 14.38 -31.10
CA ARG A 557 3.73 12.92 -31.34
C ARG A 557 4.29 12.15 -30.13
N PRO A 558 3.94 10.86 -29.90
CA PRO A 558 4.52 10.09 -28.80
C PRO A 558 6.06 10.03 -28.88
N THR A 559 6.74 10.59 -27.89
CA THR A 559 8.21 10.61 -27.81
C THR A 559 8.81 9.21 -27.65
N GLY A 560 10.12 9.08 -27.93
CA GLY A 560 10.83 7.81 -27.78
C GLY A 560 10.71 7.21 -26.37
N GLN A 561 10.72 8.04 -25.33
CA GLN A 561 10.56 7.59 -23.94
C GLN A 561 9.18 6.97 -23.68
N VAL A 562 8.09 7.51 -24.26
CA VAL A 562 6.73 6.98 -24.07
C VAL A 562 6.63 5.53 -24.55
N ILE A 563 7.24 5.22 -25.71
CA ILE A 563 7.25 3.86 -26.27
C ILE A 563 8.17 2.91 -25.48
N VAL A 564 9.36 3.39 -25.09
CA VAL A 564 10.33 2.59 -24.30
C VAL A 564 9.75 2.24 -22.93
N TRP A 565 9.21 3.21 -22.19
CA TRP A 565 8.67 2.97 -20.85
C TRP A 565 7.37 2.17 -20.86
N SER A 566 6.53 2.31 -21.89
CA SER A 566 5.41 1.38 -22.11
C SER A 566 5.85 -0.06 -22.36
N THR A 567 7.02 -0.27 -22.95
CA THR A 567 7.58 -1.62 -23.13
C THR A 567 8.15 -2.15 -21.82
N ILE A 568 8.82 -1.29 -21.05
CA ILE A 568 9.37 -1.62 -19.72
C ILE A 568 8.24 -1.95 -18.73
N SER A 569 7.11 -1.22 -18.74
CA SER A 569 5.98 -1.51 -17.85
C SER A 569 5.46 -2.93 -18.02
N VAL A 570 5.27 -3.42 -19.25
CA VAL A 570 4.81 -4.81 -19.48
C VAL A 570 5.82 -5.83 -18.94
N VAL A 571 7.13 -5.55 -19.02
CA VAL A 571 8.17 -6.42 -18.43
C VAL A 571 8.14 -6.35 -16.89
N LEU A 572 8.02 -5.15 -16.31
CA LEU A 572 7.91 -4.93 -14.86
C LEU A 572 6.64 -5.57 -14.28
N LEU A 573 5.51 -5.55 -14.99
CA LEU A 573 4.28 -6.22 -14.59
C LEU A 573 4.47 -7.74 -14.49
N ILE A 574 5.06 -8.34 -15.52
CA ILE A 574 5.29 -9.80 -15.56
C ILE A 574 6.31 -10.21 -14.50
N ALA A 575 7.40 -9.46 -14.35
CA ALA A 575 8.44 -9.72 -13.36
C ALA A 575 7.94 -9.48 -11.93
N GLY A 576 7.26 -8.36 -11.68
CA GLY A 576 6.69 -7.99 -10.39
C GLY A 576 5.58 -8.94 -9.94
N GLY A 577 4.68 -9.35 -10.84
CA GLY A 577 3.69 -10.38 -10.56
C GLY A 577 4.32 -11.73 -10.23
N GLY A 578 5.36 -12.14 -10.98
CA GLY A 578 6.11 -13.36 -10.70
C GLY A 578 6.86 -13.33 -9.36
N LEU A 579 7.53 -12.21 -9.05
CA LEU A 579 8.22 -11.98 -7.77
C LEU A 579 7.23 -11.90 -6.60
N GLY A 580 6.07 -11.28 -6.79
CA GLY A 580 5.00 -11.25 -5.81
C GLY A 580 4.49 -12.65 -5.49
N VAL A 581 4.19 -13.47 -6.50
CA VAL A 581 3.69 -14.85 -6.30
C VAL A 581 4.74 -15.72 -5.62
N TRP A 582 6.01 -15.56 -6.00
CA TRP A 582 7.12 -16.21 -5.30
C TRP A 582 7.24 -15.76 -3.84
N GLY A 583 7.17 -14.46 -3.58
CA GLY A 583 7.20 -13.89 -2.23
C GLY A 583 6.03 -14.36 -1.36
N TYR A 584 4.83 -14.41 -1.92
CA TYR A 584 3.62 -14.89 -1.24
C TYR A 584 3.78 -16.35 -0.75
N HIS A 585 4.28 -17.24 -1.61
CA HIS A 585 4.56 -18.62 -1.24
C HIS A 585 5.81 -18.80 -0.36
N ALA A 586 6.81 -17.91 -0.44
CA ALA A 586 8.02 -17.99 0.36
C ALA A 586 7.85 -17.47 1.79
N LEU A 587 6.91 -16.55 2.01
CA LEU A 587 6.64 -15.92 3.31
C LEU A 587 5.58 -16.67 4.14
N ASP A 588 4.87 -17.62 3.53
CA ASP A 588 3.90 -18.52 4.19
C ASP A 588 2.78 -17.74 4.92
N PHE A 589 2.11 -16.85 4.18
CA PHE A 589 0.98 -16.08 4.69
C PHE A 589 -0.22 -16.99 4.97
N ALA A 590 -0.76 -16.94 6.19
CA ALA A 590 -1.92 -17.73 6.56
C ALA A 590 -3.15 -17.37 5.70
N GLU A 591 -3.81 -18.38 5.15
CA GLU A 591 -5.13 -18.23 4.53
C GLU A 591 -6.22 -18.27 5.64
N PRO A 592 -7.36 -17.56 5.47
CA PRO A 592 -8.47 -17.62 6.42
C PRO A 592 -8.93 -19.07 6.66
N THR A 593 -9.31 -19.40 7.90
CA THR A 593 -9.72 -20.76 8.24
C THR A 593 -10.90 -21.21 7.37
N THR A 594 -10.86 -22.45 6.87
CA THR A 594 -11.98 -23.06 6.13
C THR A 594 -12.90 -23.90 7.01
N GLU A 595 -12.65 -23.91 8.31
CA GLU A 595 -13.43 -24.62 9.32
C GLU A 595 -14.60 -23.74 9.83
N VAL A 596 -15.62 -24.38 10.38
CA VAL A 596 -16.75 -23.65 10.99
C VAL A 596 -16.28 -23.09 12.33
N VAL A 597 -16.41 -21.78 12.51
CA VAL A 597 -15.99 -21.05 13.73
C VAL A 597 -17.26 -20.58 14.44
N ASP A 598 -17.29 -20.67 15.77
CA ASP A 598 -18.43 -20.24 16.58
C ASP A 598 -18.38 -18.71 16.75
N VAL A 599 -18.88 -17.99 15.74
CA VAL A 599 -18.81 -16.52 15.71
C VAL A 599 -19.87 -15.92 16.64
N PRO A 600 -19.51 -15.05 17.61
CA PRO A 600 -20.43 -14.48 18.58
C PRO A 600 -21.69 -13.86 17.94
N SER A 601 -22.84 -14.07 18.58
CA SER A 601 -24.08 -13.43 18.14
C SER A 601 -23.97 -11.91 18.35
N PRO A 602 -24.40 -11.08 17.39
CA PRO A 602 -24.43 -9.64 17.57
C PRO A 602 -25.22 -9.14 18.79
N ASP A 603 -26.19 -9.91 19.31
CA ASP A 603 -26.91 -9.56 20.54
C ASP A 603 -26.06 -9.79 21.82
N GLU A 604 -24.92 -10.49 21.71
CA GLU A 604 -23.95 -10.69 22.80
C GLU A 604 -22.93 -9.53 22.89
N VAL A 605 -22.84 -8.68 21.87
CA VAL A 605 -21.91 -7.54 21.80
C VAL A 605 -22.53 -6.31 22.47
N SER A 606 -21.91 -5.84 23.56
CA SER A 606 -22.39 -4.64 24.25
C SER A 606 -22.09 -3.35 23.45
N ILE A 607 -23.09 -2.49 23.27
CA ILE A 607 -22.97 -1.25 22.48
C ILE A 607 -22.73 -0.04 23.39
N THR A 608 -21.65 0.71 23.15
CA THR A 608 -21.37 1.95 23.88
C THR A 608 -22.16 3.16 23.32
N PRO A 609 -22.40 4.21 24.13
CA PRO A 609 -22.99 5.46 23.65
C PRO A 609 -22.26 6.10 22.45
N ALA A 610 -20.93 5.99 22.38
CA ALA A 610 -20.15 6.48 21.24
C ALA A 610 -20.33 5.63 19.98
N GLN A 611 -20.41 4.30 20.11
CA GLN A 611 -20.75 3.40 19.00
C GLN A 611 -22.14 3.71 18.43
N TYR A 612 -23.13 3.92 19.30
CA TYR A 612 -24.47 4.33 18.86
C TYR A 612 -24.47 5.73 18.20
N ALA A 613 -23.64 6.66 18.67
CA ALA A 613 -23.44 7.96 18.01
C ALA A 613 -22.75 7.81 16.63
N ALA A 614 -21.80 6.90 16.49
CA ALA A 614 -21.16 6.57 15.20
C ALA A 614 -22.14 5.93 14.22
N ALA A 615 -23.09 5.10 14.68
CA ALA A 615 -24.10 4.48 13.82
C ALA A 615 -25.00 5.49 13.08
N TRP A 616 -25.17 6.72 13.60
CA TRP A 616 -25.89 7.81 12.90
C TRP A 616 -25.20 8.31 11.62
N TYR A 617 -23.90 8.05 11.45
CA TYR A 617 -23.18 8.40 10.23
C TYR A 617 -23.67 7.58 9.03
N VAL A 618 -24.13 6.33 9.25
CA VAL A 618 -24.53 5.42 8.17
C VAL A 618 -25.74 5.91 7.36
N PRO A 619 -26.90 6.29 7.95
CA PRO A 619 -28.01 6.85 7.18
C PRO A 619 -27.70 8.24 6.61
N VAL A 620 -26.80 9.03 7.22
CA VAL A 620 -26.34 10.31 6.66
C VAL A 620 -25.53 10.07 5.39
N ALA A 621 -24.57 9.15 5.42
CA ALA A 621 -23.81 8.75 4.24
C ALA A 621 -24.72 8.16 3.15
N GLY A 622 -25.72 7.34 3.51
CA GLY A 622 -26.74 6.87 2.56
C GLY A 622 -27.48 8.02 1.86
N ALA A 623 -27.92 9.04 2.62
CA ALA A 623 -28.56 10.21 2.04
C ALA A 623 -27.63 11.02 1.12
N LEU A 624 -26.34 11.15 1.48
CA LEU A 624 -25.33 11.78 0.63
C LEU A 624 -25.07 10.96 -0.66
N PHE A 625 -25.04 9.63 -0.57
CA PHE A 625 -24.92 8.73 -1.73
C PHE A 625 -26.14 8.82 -2.67
N VAL A 626 -27.36 8.90 -2.13
CA VAL A 626 -28.57 9.15 -2.93
C VAL A 626 -28.48 10.50 -3.64
N ALA A 627 -28.05 11.56 -2.96
CA ALA A 627 -27.84 12.86 -3.60
C ALA A 627 -26.77 12.78 -4.71
N GLN A 628 -25.67 12.08 -4.46
CA GLN A 628 -24.57 11.88 -5.41
C GLN A 628 -25.04 11.16 -6.68
N ALA A 629 -25.80 10.07 -6.54
CA ALA A 629 -26.34 9.29 -7.64
C ALA A 629 -27.35 10.10 -8.47
N LEU A 630 -28.22 10.89 -7.81
CA LEU A 630 -29.19 11.75 -8.50
C LEU A 630 -28.50 12.88 -9.29
N VAL A 631 -27.48 13.53 -8.73
CA VAL A 631 -26.69 14.54 -9.45
C VAL A 631 -25.87 13.88 -10.58
N GLY A 632 -25.36 12.66 -10.37
CA GLY A 632 -24.69 11.88 -11.42
C GLY A 632 -25.59 11.60 -12.63
N ALA A 633 -26.84 11.24 -12.37
CA ALA A 633 -27.84 11.04 -13.43
C ALA A 633 -28.25 12.34 -14.14
N LEU A 634 -28.25 13.49 -13.45
CA LEU A 634 -28.41 14.80 -14.07
C LEU A 634 -27.25 15.12 -15.02
N LEU A 635 -26.00 14.86 -14.61
CA LEU A 635 -24.82 15.06 -15.45
C LEU A 635 -24.81 14.13 -16.67
N ALA A 636 -25.17 12.86 -16.48
CA ALA A 636 -25.34 11.91 -17.57
C ALA A 636 -26.41 12.37 -18.58
N HIS A 637 -27.52 12.94 -18.08
CA HIS A 637 -28.59 13.48 -18.91
C HIS A 637 -28.14 14.70 -19.72
N TYR A 638 -27.31 15.59 -19.17
CA TYR A 638 -26.83 16.77 -19.90
C TYR A 638 -26.03 16.40 -21.18
N TYR A 639 -25.35 15.24 -21.25
CA TYR A 639 -24.71 14.78 -22.50
C TYR A 639 -25.70 14.45 -23.63
N VAL A 640 -26.98 14.25 -23.30
CA VAL A 640 -28.07 13.92 -24.21
C VAL A 640 -28.94 15.16 -24.49
N GLU A 641 -29.24 15.96 -23.47
CA GLU A 641 -30.07 17.16 -23.54
C GLU A 641 -29.31 18.33 -22.89
N ARG A 642 -28.37 18.95 -23.65
CA ARG A 642 -27.44 19.98 -23.14
C ARG A 642 -28.11 21.26 -22.64
N THR A 643 -29.33 21.53 -23.11
CA THR A 643 -30.10 22.75 -22.82
C THR A 643 -31.34 22.52 -21.95
N GLY A 644 -31.56 21.31 -21.44
CA GLY A 644 -32.83 20.94 -20.81
C GLY A 644 -32.76 19.75 -19.86
N PHE A 645 -33.94 19.27 -19.47
CA PHE A 645 -34.10 18.11 -18.59
C PHE A 645 -35.46 17.45 -18.82
N TYR A 646 -35.56 16.55 -19.80
CA TYR A 646 -36.77 15.83 -20.20
C TYR A 646 -37.98 16.74 -20.52
N GLY A 647 -37.75 18.01 -20.89
CA GLY A 647 -38.80 19.04 -20.97
C GLY A 647 -39.54 19.36 -19.65
N ILE A 648 -39.07 18.84 -18.51
CA ILE A 648 -39.66 19.08 -17.17
C ILE A 648 -39.40 20.52 -16.74
N GLY A 649 -38.22 21.07 -17.05
CA GLY A 649 -37.89 22.47 -16.81
C GLY A 649 -38.89 23.42 -17.46
N ASP A 650 -39.13 23.24 -18.76
CA ASP A 650 -40.13 24.00 -19.53
C ASP A 650 -41.55 23.85 -18.96
N ALA A 651 -41.94 22.62 -18.59
CA ALA A 651 -43.27 22.33 -18.04
C ALA A 651 -43.52 22.97 -16.66
N LEU A 652 -42.46 23.17 -15.87
CA LEU A 652 -42.51 23.82 -14.55
C LEU A 652 -42.16 25.31 -14.58
N GLY A 653 -41.64 25.83 -15.69
CA GLY A 653 -41.11 27.19 -15.79
C GLY A 653 -39.82 27.39 -14.99
N ILE A 654 -39.01 26.33 -14.84
CA ILE A 654 -37.75 26.33 -14.09
C ILE A 654 -36.63 26.01 -15.08
N ASP A 655 -35.71 26.94 -15.29
CA ASP A 655 -34.47 26.67 -15.99
C ASP A 655 -33.51 25.90 -15.05
N ILE A 656 -33.49 24.58 -15.23
CA ILE A 656 -32.66 23.66 -14.44
C ILE A 656 -31.17 23.85 -14.78
N VAL A 657 -30.84 24.20 -16.02
CA VAL A 657 -29.46 24.41 -16.48
C VAL A 657 -28.87 25.68 -15.86
N SER A 658 -29.64 26.76 -15.79
CA SER A 658 -29.21 27.98 -15.07
C SER A 658 -29.15 27.79 -13.55
N LEU A 659 -30.04 26.97 -12.98
CA LEU A 659 -30.07 26.73 -11.52
C LEU A 659 -28.92 25.82 -11.05
N VAL A 660 -28.67 24.72 -11.76
CA VAL A 660 -27.57 23.77 -11.51
C VAL A 660 -26.84 23.51 -12.84
N PRO A 661 -25.94 24.43 -13.24
CA PRO A 661 -25.08 24.22 -14.41
C PRO A 661 -24.27 22.93 -14.29
N PHE A 662 -23.83 22.40 -15.44
CA PHE A 662 -23.04 21.17 -15.49
C PHE A 662 -21.82 21.24 -14.55
N SER A 663 -21.08 22.36 -14.53
CA SER A 663 -19.93 22.57 -13.65
C SER A 663 -20.26 22.50 -12.14
N VAL A 664 -21.38 23.09 -11.71
CA VAL A 664 -21.89 22.97 -10.32
C VAL A 664 -22.26 21.53 -10.01
N GLY A 665 -23.04 20.89 -10.89
CA GLY A 665 -23.46 19.50 -10.72
C GLY A 665 -22.27 18.55 -10.61
N ARG A 666 -21.25 18.71 -11.44
CA ARG A 666 -20.03 17.88 -11.41
C ARG A 666 -19.26 18.08 -10.12
N THR A 667 -19.10 19.33 -9.69
CA THR A 667 -18.47 19.65 -8.39
C THR A 667 -19.19 18.93 -7.25
N TRP A 668 -20.52 19.03 -7.18
CA TRP A 668 -21.31 18.35 -6.15
C TRP A 668 -21.22 16.82 -6.25
N HIS A 669 -21.28 16.24 -7.44
CA HIS A 669 -21.20 14.81 -7.65
C HIS A 669 -19.87 14.22 -7.17
N ILE A 670 -18.74 14.84 -7.53
CA ILE A 670 -17.40 14.40 -7.12
C ILE A 670 -17.19 14.58 -5.62
N ASN A 671 -17.50 15.77 -5.08
CA ASN A 671 -17.32 16.03 -3.66
C ASN A 671 -18.26 15.18 -2.80
N LEU A 672 -19.48 14.89 -3.24
CA LEU A 672 -20.35 13.95 -2.52
C LEU A 672 -19.79 12.53 -2.52
N ALA A 673 -19.20 12.07 -3.62
CA ALA A 673 -18.61 10.73 -3.71
C ALA A 673 -17.49 10.55 -2.68
N VAL A 674 -16.58 11.52 -2.63
CA VAL A 674 -15.56 11.68 -1.58
C VAL A 674 -16.22 11.65 -0.18
N LEU A 675 -17.17 12.55 0.07
CA LEU A 675 -17.73 12.78 1.41
C LEU A 675 -18.53 11.59 1.97
N TRP A 676 -19.36 10.91 1.18
CA TRP A 676 -20.18 9.81 1.71
C TRP A 676 -19.34 8.57 2.02
N ILE A 677 -18.35 8.27 1.18
CA ILE A 677 -17.37 7.20 1.40
C ILE A 677 -16.58 7.50 2.68
N THR A 678 -15.99 8.70 2.79
CA THR A 678 -15.31 9.14 4.02
C THR A 678 -16.22 9.10 5.24
N THR A 679 -17.49 9.50 5.15
CA THR A 679 -18.41 9.49 6.30
C THR A 679 -18.58 8.08 6.88
N LEU A 680 -18.60 7.04 6.05
CA LEU A 680 -18.66 5.64 6.51
C LEU A 680 -17.31 5.16 7.10
N TRP A 681 -16.18 5.59 6.53
CA TRP A 681 -14.86 5.34 7.11
C TRP A 681 -14.68 5.98 8.50
N LEU A 682 -15.11 7.24 8.63
CA LEU A 682 -15.08 7.95 9.91
C LEU A 682 -16.00 7.27 10.94
N ALA A 683 -17.15 6.73 10.50
CA ALA A 683 -18.03 5.92 11.34
C ALA A 683 -17.31 4.67 11.86
N GLY A 684 -16.64 3.92 10.97
CA GLY A 684 -15.87 2.72 11.32
C GLY A 684 -14.80 2.98 12.38
N GLY A 685 -13.92 3.96 12.16
CA GLY A 685 -12.86 4.27 13.15
C GLY A 685 -13.39 4.77 14.50
N LEU A 686 -14.59 5.37 14.56
CA LEU A 686 -15.26 5.71 15.82
C LEU A 686 -15.96 4.51 16.48
N PHE A 687 -16.36 3.52 15.70
CA PHE A 687 -17.15 2.36 16.13
C PHE A 687 -16.29 1.18 16.60
N LEU A 688 -15.27 0.81 15.79
CA LEU A 688 -14.47 -0.40 15.98
C LEU A 688 -13.72 -0.45 17.32
N PRO A 689 -13.12 0.63 17.86
CA PRO A 689 -12.44 0.55 19.16
C PRO A 689 -13.34 0.15 20.34
N GLY A 690 -14.65 0.42 20.25
CA GLY A 690 -15.62 0.02 21.28
C GLY A 690 -15.93 -1.48 21.29
N LEU A 691 -15.56 -2.24 20.24
CA LEU A 691 -15.70 -3.70 20.23
C LEU A 691 -14.70 -4.39 21.18
N PHE A 692 -13.66 -3.68 21.59
CA PHE A 692 -12.59 -4.15 22.46
C PHE A 692 -12.62 -3.50 23.86
N SER A 693 -13.65 -2.69 24.17
CA SER A 693 -13.80 -1.98 25.45
C SER A 693 -15.26 -1.64 25.77
N ASP A 694 -15.76 -2.16 26.90
CA ASP A 694 -17.10 -1.84 27.45
C ASP A 694 -17.27 -0.37 27.91
N ARG A 695 -16.27 0.50 27.70
CA ARG A 695 -16.23 1.86 28.24
C ARG A 695 -15.78 2.89 27.21
N ASP A 696 -16.53 3.99 27.17
CA ASP A 696 -16.17 5.17 26.40
C ASP A 696 -15.30 6.15 27.20
N PRO A 697 -14.36 6.84 26.53
CA PRO A 697 -13.76 8.07 27.04
C PRO A 697 -14.81 9.16 27.37
N PRO A 698 -14.62 10.00 28.42
CA PRO A 698 -15.60 11.04 28.79
C PRO A 698 -15.90 12.00 27.63
N TRP A 699 -17.17 12.27 27.31
CA TRP A 699 -17.61 13.09 26.17
C TRP A 699 -17.36 12.50 24.76
N GLN A 700 -17.13 11.18 24.61
CA GLN A 700 -16.87 10.58 23.29
C GLN A 700 -18.09 10.63 22.37
N ALA A 701 -19.28 10.31 22.89
CA ALA A 701 -20.53 10.35 22.12
C ALA A 701 -20.91 11.77 21.68
N GLU A 702 -20.73 12.76 22.55
CA GLU A 702 -20.91 14.18 22.23
C GLU A 702 -19.89 14.64 21.18
N GLY A 703 -18.62 14.22 21.30
CA GLY A 703 -17.58 14.50 20.31
C GLY A 703 -17.90 13.94 18.93
N ALA A 704 -18.31 12.66 18.85
CA ALA A 704 -18.75 12.02 17.62
C ALA A 704 -19.99 12.71 17.01
N THR A 705 -20.93 13.16 17.84
CA THR A 705 -22.13 13.88 17.38
C THR A 705 -21.80 15.29 16.86
N VAL A 706 -20.93 16.02 17.55
CA VAL A 706 -20.46 17.36 17.12
C VAL A 706 -19.67 17.27 15.83
N LEU A 707 -18.83 16.25 15.67
CA LEU A 707 -18.09 15.98 14.43
C LEU A 707 -19.03 15.75 13.25
N LEU A 708 -20.08 14.93 13.40
CA LEU A 708 -21.08 14.72 12.35
C LEU A 708 -21.76 16.02 11.94
N GLY A 709 -22.15 16.84 12.92
CA GLY A 709 -22.70 18.17 12.69
C GLY A 709 -21.72 19.09 11.96
N ALA A 710 -20.44 19.07 12.31
CA ALA A 710 -19.40 19.86 11.66
C ALA A 710 -19.18 19.44 10.20
N LEU A 711 -19.15 18.15 9.90
CA LEU A 711 -19.04 17.61 8.54
C LEU A 711 -20.24 18.02 7.66
N VAL A 712 -21.46 17.92 8.18
CA VAL A 712 -22.68 18.35 7.47
C VAL A 712 -22.67 19.86 7.21
N VAL A 713 -22.32 20.68 8.22
CA VAL A 713 -22.26 22.14 8.07
C VAL A 713 -21.16 22.57 7.08
N ALA A 714 -19.98 21.94 7.14
CA ALA A 714 -18.90 22.21 6.20
C ALA A 714 -19.28 21.81 4.77
N THR A 715 -19.93 20.65 4.58
CA THR A 715 -20.41 20.18 3.27
C THR A 715 -21.44 21.13 2.66
N VAL A 716 -22.50 21.44 3.40
CA VAL A 716 -23.57 22.34 2.92
C VAL A 716 -23.02 23.74 2.66
N GLY A 717 -22.16 24.24 3.55
CA GLY A 717 -21.49 25.53 3.38
C GLY A 717 -20.61 25.57 2.13
N ALA A 718 -19.82 24.52 1.88
CA ALA A 718 -18.98 24.40 0.70
C ALA A 718 -19.79 24.38 -0.61
N PHE A 719 -20.90 23.64 -0.64
CA PHE A 719 -21.72 23.51 -1.86
C PHE A 719 -22.50 24.79 -2.18
N VAL A 720 -23.03 25.46 -1.15
CA VAL A 720 -23.62 26.80 -1.29
C VAL A 720 -22.55 27.81 -1.69
N GLY A 721 -21.34 27.69 -1.14
CA GLY A 721 -20.16 28.48 -1.51
C GLY A 721 -19.84 28.38 -3.00
N VAL A 722 -19.55 27.17 -3.49
CA VAL A 722 -19.29 26.87 -4.91
C VAL A 722 -20.40 27.41 -5.80
N TRP A 723 -21.67 27.17 -5.44
CA TRP A 723 -22.81 27.64 -6.23
C TRP A 723 -22.88 29.16 -6.30
N LEU A 724 -22.74 29.87 -5.18
CA LEU A 724 -22.67 31.33 -5.15
C LEU A 724 -21.45 31.89 -5.89
N GLY A 725 -20.32 31.17 -5.87
CA GLY A 725 -19.11 31.53 -6.61
C GLY A 725 -19.32 31.47 -8.13
N ILE A 726 -19.82 30.35 -8.64
CA ILE A 726 -20.10 30.15 -10.07
C ILE A 726 -21.24 31.06 -10.57
N GLN A 727 -22.17 31.46 -9.69
CA GLN A 727 -23.22 32.45 -9.99
C GLN A 727 -22.72 33.92 -9.82
N GLY A 728 -21.41 34.18 -9.86
CA GLY A 728 -20.80 35.52 -9.76
C GLY A 728 -21.03 36.28 -8.44
N SER A 729 -21.72 35.67 -7.46
CA SER A 729 -22.25 36.36 -6.28
C SER A 729 -21.20 36.63 -5.20
N LEU A 730 -19.97 36.12 -5.36
CA LEU A 730 -18.84 36.33 -4.46
C LEU A 730 -17.77 37.30 -5.02
N GLY A 731 -18.08 37.97 -6.13
CA GLY A 731 -17.16 38.89 -6.83
C GLY A 731 -16.15 38.17 -7.71
N THR A 732 -15.51 38.93 -8.59
CA THR A 732 -14.51 38.42 -9.55
C THR A 732 -13.11 38.33 -8.91
N PRO A 733 -12.16 37.64 -9.58
CA PRO A 733 -10.73 37.70 -9.23
C PRO A 733 -10.09 39.08 -9.14
N GLU A 734 -10.69 40.11 -9.76
CA GLU A 734 -10.23 41.51 -9.63
C GLU A 734 -10.83 42.23 -8.41
N ASP A 735 -12.03 41.83 -7.97
CA ASP A 735 -12.72 42.42 -6.81
C ASP A 735 -12.11 41.98 -5.47
N GLY A 736 -11.49 40.78 -5.44
CA GLY A 736 -10.76 40.27 -4.28
C GLY A 736 -10.72 38.75 -4.18
N GLU A 737 -10.46 38.25 -2.96
CA GLU A 737 -10.22 36.82 -2.69
C GLU A 737 -11.48 36.03 -2.26
N LEU A 738 -12.66 36.66 -2.17
CA LEU A 738 -13.87 36.02 -1.63
C LEU A 738 -14.32 34.78 -2.43
N TRP A 739 -14.18 34.81 -3.75
CA TRP A 739 -14.46 33.67 -4.63
C TRP A 739 -13.59 32.44 -4.27
N TRP A 740 -12.31 32.66 -3.94
CA TRP A 740 -11.36 31.60 -3.57
C TRP A 740 -11.55 31.13 -2.12
N LEU A 741 -11.82 32.06 -1.20
CA LEU A 741 -11.96 31.75 0.23
C LEU A 741 -13.26 31.04 0.57
N LEU A 742 -14.39 31.47 0.01
CA LEU A 742 -15.73 30.98 0.34
C LEU A 742 -16.44 30.27 -0.82
N GLY A 743 -16.02 30.54 -2.06
CA GLY A 743 -16.66 30.07 -3.28
C GLY A 743 -16.08 28.75 -3.78
N SER A 744 -15.42 28.82 -4.93
CA SER A 744 -14.77 27.70 -5.59
C SER A 744 -13.31 27.98 -5.89
N GLU A 745 -12.45 27.00 -5.68
CA GLU A 745 -11.06 27.01 -6.17
C GLU A 745 -10.93 26.44 -7.58
N GLY A 746 -12.02 25.90 -8.15
CA GLY A 746 -12.06 25.47 -9.56
C GLY A 746 -11.11 24.35 -9.95
N LEU A 747 -10.58 23.60 -8.97
CA LEU A 747 -9.73 22.43 -9.19
C LEU A 747 -10.52 21.16 -8.92
N GLU A 748 -10.51 20.23 -9.85
CA GLU A 748 -11.21 18.94 -9.71
C GLU A 748 -10.82 18.18 -8.43
N TYR A 749 -11.82 17.63 -7.74
CA TYR A 749 -11.77 16.99 -6.39
C TYR A 749 -11.50 17.96 -5.23
N LEU A 750 -10.99 19.16 -5.51
CA LEU A 750 -10.59 20.17 -4.52
C LEU A 750 -11.25 21.53 -4.82
N GLU A 751 -12.49 21.50 -5.28
CA GLU A 751 -13.21 22.69 -5.73
C GLU A 751 -13.63 23.60 -4.59
N THR A 752 -13.80 23.07 -3.39
CA THR A 752 -14.40 23.82 -2.27
C THR A 752 -13.51 24.98 -1.82
N GLY A 753 -14.11 26.15 -1.57
CA GLY A 753 -13.38 27.34 -1.11
C GLY A 753 -12.52 27.10 0.14
N ARG A 754 -11.41 27.83 0.25
CA ARG A 754 -10.32 27.60 1.22
C ARG A 754 -10.78 27.46 2.68
N VAL A 755 -11.78 28.23 3.10
CA VAL A 755 -12.34 28.18 4.45
C VAL A 755 -13.01 26.83 4.73
N TRP A 756 -13.68 26.25 3.74
CA TRP A 756 -14.34 24.95 3.86
C TRP A 756 -13.33 23.80 3.88
N LYS A 757 -12.25 23.88 3.09
CA LYS A 757 -11.11 22.95 3.20
C LYS A 757 -10.50 22.99 4.60
N LEU A 758 -10.28 24.17 5.18
CA LEU A 758 -9.76 24.30 6.55
C LEU A 758 -10.73 23.74 7.60
N ALA A 759 -12.05 23.91 7.42
CA ALA A 759 -13.05 23.30 8.28
C ALA A 759 -13.06 21.77 8.19
N LEU A 760 -12.93 21.21 6.98
CA LEU A 760 -12.82 19.76 6.75
C LEU A 760 -11.53 19.19 7.35
N LEU A 761 -10.39 19.85 7.17
CA LEU A 761 -9.11 19.49 7.80
C LEU A 761 -9.22 19.48 9.34
N GLY A 762 -9.91 20.49 9.92
CA GLY A 762 -10.19 20.54 11.35
C GLY A 762 -11.10 19.40 11.82
N ALA A 763 -12.11 19.02 11.02
CA ALA A 763 -12.98 17.88 11.31
C ALA A 763 -12.21 16.54 11.26
N LEU A 764 -11.37 16.33 10.24
CA LEU A 764 -10.54 15.13 10.09
C LEU A 764 -9.51 15.02 11.23
N ALA A 765 -8.82 16.11 11.58
CA ALA A 765 -7.91 16.12 12.73
C ALA A 765 -8.64 15.89 14.06
N GLY A 766 -9.85 16.44 14.22
CA GLY A 766 -10.73 16.19 15.36
C GLY A 766 -11.15 14.72 15.47
N TRP A 767 -11.49 14.09 14.34
CA TRP A 767 -11.76 12.66 14.26
C TRP A 767 -10.57 11.82 14.70
N THR A 768 -9.37 12.08 14.18
CA THR A 768 -8.15 11.37 14.57
C THR A 768 -7.91 11.47 16.08
N GLY A 769 -8.16 12.65 16.66
CA GLY A 769 -8.12 12.86 18.10
C GLY A 769 -9.16 12.06 18.90
N LEU A 770 -10.35 11.85 18.36
CA LEU A 770 -11.40 11.02 18.97
C LEU A 770 -11.05 9.52 18.90
N VAL A 771 -10.61 9.02 17.74
CA VAL A 771 -10.22 7.60 17.56
C VAL A 771 -9.04 7.27 18.46
N LEU A 772 -7.96 8.07 18.42
CA LEU A 772 -6.77 7.90 19.26
C LEU A 772 -7.11 7.87 20.76
N ARG A 773 -8.18 8.55 21.17
CA ARG A 773 -8.61 8.61 22.57
C ARG A 773 -9.37 7.37 23.03
N SER A 774 -10.08 6.69 22.13
CA SER A 774 -10.68 5.38 22.39
C SER A 774 -9.61 4.30 22.37
N VAL A 775 -8.74 4.31 21.35
CA VAL A 775 -7.64 3.35 21.19
C VAL A 775 -6.69 3.36 22.38
N ARG A 776 -6.36 4.53 22.95
CA ARG A 776 -5.56 4.65 24.19
C ARG A 776 -6.20 4.04 25.46
N GLN A 777 -7.41 3.48 25.39
CA GLN A 777 -8.01 2.71 26.50
C GLN A 777 -7.80 1.19 26.32
N LEU A 778 -7.40 0.75 25.13
CA LEU A 778 -7.07 -0.63 24.84
C LEU A 778 -5.67 -0.94 25.37
N ASP A 779 -5.47 -2.16 25.88
CA ASP A 779 -4.16 -2.63 26.38
C ASP A 779 -3.31 -3.18 25.22
N GLU A 780 -3.02 -2.33 24.24
CA GLU A 780 -2.18 -2.65 23.07
C GLU A 780 -0.94 -1.74 23.01
N PRO A 781 0.18 -2.22 22.45
CA PRO A 781 1.36 -1.39 22.23
C PRO A 781 1.07 -0.29 21.18
N PRO A 782 1.90 0.77 21.08
CA PRO A 782 1.80 1.77 20.02
C PRO A 782 1.94 1.23 18.59
N THR A 783 2.33 -0.03 18.41
CA THR A 783 2.38 -0.76 17.13
C THR A 783 1.17 -1.68 16.92
N GLY A 784 0.24 -1.74 17.88
CA GLY A 784 -0.97 -2.56 17.83
C GLY A 784 -1.95 -2.10 16.76
N LEU A 785 -2.95 -2.94 16.49
CA LEU A 785 -3.85 -2.79 15.35
C LEU A 785 -4.76 -1.54 15.46
N GLY A 786 -5.19 -1.15 16.66
CA GLY A 786 -5.96 0.07 16.89
C GLY A 786 -5.12 1.33 16.68
N HIS A 787 -3.87 1.32 17.16
CA HIS A 787 -2.88 2.36 16.94
C HIS A 787 -2.52 2.49 15.46
N PHE A 788 -2.28 1.38 14.77
CA PHE A 788 -2.07 1.34 13.32
C PHE A 788 -3.26 1.93 12.54
N MET A 789 -4.48 1.50 12.85
CA MET A 789 -5.72 2.06 12.27
C MET A 789 -5.82 3.58 12.53
N THR A 790 -5.39 4.05 13.70
CA THR A 790 -5.35 5.47 14.04
C THR A 790 -4.30 6.26 13.24
N TYR A 791 -3.13 5.68 12.96
CA TYR A 791 -2.10 6.33 12.15
C TYR A 791 -2.47 6.32 10.66
N ALA A 792 -2.93 5.18 10.14
CA ALA A 792 -3.44 5.05 8.78
C ALA A 792 -4.59 6.05 8.54
N GLY A 793 -5.65 5.99 9.36
CA GLY A 793 -6.75 6.94 9.28
C GLY A 793 -6.31 8.39 9.54
N GLY A 794 -5.38 8.62 10.48
CA GLY A 794 -4.87 9.94 10.80
C GLY A 794 -4.07 10.59 9.67
N SER A 795 -3.44 9.78 8.81
CA SER A 795 -2.72 10.25 7.63
C SER A 795 -3.63 10.90 6.59
N ILE A 796 -4.95 10.64 6.62
CA ILE A 796 -5.96 11.37 5.83
C ILE A 796 -5.82 12.89 6.06
N ALA A 797 -5.77 13.32 7.33
CA ALA A 797 -5.67 14.72 7.68
C ALA A 797 -4.30 15.31 7.26
N LEU A 798 -3.23 14.52 7.36
CA LEU A 798 -1.89 14.92 6.94
C LEU A 798 -1.80 15.15 5.43
N MET A 799 -2.25 14.17 4.63
CA MET A 799 -2.25 14.25 3.16
C MET A 799 -3.19 15.34 2.65
N PHE A 800 -4.39 15.49 3.25
CA PHE A 800 -5.28 16.61 2.93
C PHE A 800 -4.64 17.99 3.21
N GLY A 801 -3.68 18.06 4.14
CA GLY A 801 -2.83 19.23 4.37
C GLY A 801 -2.04 19.69 3.15
N ALA A 802 -1.71 18.81 2.20
CA ALA A 802 -1.04 19.17 0.94
C ALA A 802 -1.88 20.12 0.07
N SER A 803 -3.21 20.12 0.23
CA SER A 803 -4.10 21.11 -0.42
C SER A 803 -3.76 22.55 -0.05
N MET A 804 -3.06 22.77 1.07
CA MET A 804 -2.62 24.08 1.59
C MET A 804 -1.32 24.60 0.98
N LEU A 805 -0.67 23.83 0.10
CA LEU A 805 0.65 24.15 -0.46
C LEU A 805 0.61 24.86 -1.83
N TYR A 806 -0.59 25.15 -2.35
CA TYR A 806 -0.81 25.94 -3.56
C TYR A 806 -1.82 27.07 -3.34
N THR A 807 -1.73 28.08 -4.20
CA THR A 807 -2.64 29.24 -4.30
C THR A 807 -3.05 29.46 -5.77
N PRO A 808 -4.05 30.31 -6.07
CA PRO A 808 -4.39 30.63 -7.46
C PRO A 808 -3.19 31.14 -8.29
N GLU A 809 -2.25 31.86 -7.67
CA GLU A 809 -1.02 32.37 -8.31
C GLU A 809 0.04 31.31 -8.66
N THR A 810 -0.07 30.11 -8.08
CA THR A 810 0.89 29.03 -8.29
C THR A 810 0.83 28.55 -9.75
N ASN A 811 1.96 28.19 -10.36
CA ASN A 811 1.98 27.62 -11.72
C ASN A 811 1.05 26.40 -11.80
N ILE A 812 0.33 26.19 -12.91
CA ILE A 812 -0.63 25.09 -13.02
C ILE A 812 0.04 23.71 -12.86
N ALA A 813 1.23 23.49 -13.43
CA ALA A 813 1.97 22.22 -13.30
C ALA A 813 2.29 21.88 -11.82
N VAL A 814 2.67 22.91 -11.05
CA VAL A 814 2.96 22.79 -9.60
C VAL A 814 1.67 22.68 -8.78
N THR A 815 0.57 23.26 -9.25
CA THR A 815 -0.76 23.11 -8.66
C THR A 815 -1.23 21.65 -8.83
N GLU A 816 -1.05 21.08 -10.02
CA GLU A 816 -1.38 19.68 -10.34
C GLU A 816 -0.56 18.70 -9.48
N PHE A 817 0.74 18.92 -9.32
CA PHE A 817 1.58 18.12 -8.41
C PHE A 817 0.96 18.00 -7.01
N TRP A 818 0.62 19.14 -6.38
CA TRP A 818 0.01 19.13 -5.05
C TRP A 818 -1.46 18.70 -5.03
N ARG A 819 -2.18 18.79 -6.16
CA ARG A 819 -3.56 18.29 -6.29
C ARG A 819 -3.55 16.76 -6.20
N TRP A 820 -2.68 16.09 -6.95
CA TRP A 820 -2.61 14.62 -6.97
C TRP A 820 -2.07 14.01 -5.67
N TRP A 821 -1.23 14.73 -4.91
CA TRP A 821 -0.93 14.37 -3.51
C TRP A 821 -2.18 14.24 -2.62
N VAL A 822 -3.26 14.98 -2.91
CA VAL A 822 -4.51 14.91 -2.14
C VAL A 822 -5.53 13.99 -2.79
N VAL A 823 -5.46 13.76 -4.11
CA VAL A 823 -6.39 12.87 -4.80
C VAL A 823 -5.89 11.43 -4.75
N HIS A 824 -4.76 11.15 -5.41
CA HIS A 824 -4.22 9.80 -5.54
C HIS A 824 -3.69 9.26 -4.21
N MET A 825 -2.79 9.97 -3.51
CA MET A 825 -2.25 9.40 -2.25
C MET A 825 -3.32 9.23 -1.17
N TRP A 826 -4.42 9.99 -1.21
CA TRP A 826 -5.53 9.84 -0.27
C TRP A 826 -6.44 8.64 -0.62
N VAL A 827 -6.79 8.50 -1.90
CA VAL A 827 -7.65 7.40 -2.37
C VAL A 827 -6.90 6.07 -2.43
N GLU A 828 -5.72 6.04 -3.03
CA GLU A 828 -4.99 4.80 -3.33
C GLU A 828 -3.92 4.52 -2.25
N GLY A 829 -3.29 5.54 -1.68
CA GLY A 829 -2.40 5.36 -0.53
C GLY A 829 -3.16 5.10 0.77
N VAL A 830 -3.95 6.09 1.22
CA VAL A 830 -4.48 6.09 2.60
C VAL A 830 -5.68 5.18 2.80
N PHE A 831 -6.63 5.11 1.85
CA PHE A 831 -7.75 4.18 2.02
C PHE A 831 -7.30 2.73 1.96
N GLU A 832 -6.39 2.33 1.07
CA GLU A 832 -5.94 0.92 1.03
C GLU A 832 -5.29 0.48 2.35
N PHE A 833 -4.43 1.30 2.98
CA PHE A 833 -3.92 0.99 4.33
C PHE A 833 -5.03 0.85 5.39
N PHE A 834 -6.03 1.74 5.36
CA PHE A 834 -7.15 1.70 6.31
C PHE A 834 -8.08 0.51 6.04
N VAL A 835 -8.23 0.11 4.78
CA VAL A 835 -8.99 -1.07 4.34
C VAL A 835 -8.36 -2.35 4.86
N THR A 836 -7.05 -2.53 4.61
CA THR A 836 -6.27 -3.66 5.11
C THR A 836 -6.35 -3.76 6.64
N ALA A 837 -6.30 -2.62 7.35
CA ALA A 837 -6.53 -2.57 8.80
C ALA A 837 -7.95 -3.01 9.19
N VAL A 838 -9.00 -2.42 8.60
CA VAL A 838 -10.40 -2.68 8.97
C VAL A 838 -10.84 -4.10 8.64
N ILE A 839 -10.46 -4.64 7.47
CA ILE A 839 -10.74 -6.04 7.11
C ILE A 839 -10.06 -6.97 8.11
N SER A 840 -8.81 -6.71 8.46
CA SER A 840 -8.09 -7.54 9.43
C SER A 840 -8.67 -7.44 10.85
N VAL A 841 -9.04 -6.23 11.32
CA VAL A 841 -9.79 -6.04 12.58
C VAL A 841 -11.08 -6.87 12.58
N ALA A 842 -11.84 -6.84 11.48
CA ALA A 842 -13.10 -7.57 11.38
C ALA A 842 -12.90 -9.10 11.32
N LEU A 843 -11.89 -9.60 10.60
CA LEU A 843 -11.59 -11.03 10.54
C LEU A 843 -11.10 -11.57 11.89
N VAL A 844 -10.24 -10.82 12.60
CA VAL A 844 -9.76 -11.16 13.93
C VAL A 844 -10.90 -11.10 14.96
N SER A 845 -11.79 -10.10 14.91
CA SER A 845 -12.93 -10.00 15.82
C SER A 845 -14.05 -11.03 15.57
N MET A 846 -13.98 -11.75 14.45
CA MET A 846 -14.83 -12.90 14.14
C MET A 846 -14.11 -14.26 14.32
N GLU A 847 -12.89 -14.26 14.90
CA GLU A 847 -12.06 -15.46 15.12
C GLU A 847 -11.75 -16.26 13.83
N LEU A 848 -11.80 -15.62 12.66
CA LEU A 848 -11.56 -16.25 11.34
C LEU A 848 -10.07 -16.30 10.95
N VAL A 849 -9.22 -15.50 11.62
CA VAL A 849 -7.78 -15.39 11.41
C VAL A 849 -7.11 -15.04 12.75
N ASP A 850 -6.01 -15.70 13.08
CA ASP A 850 -5.18 -15.36 14.24
C ASP A 850 -4.57 -13.96 14.12
N GLN A 851 -4.57 -13.19 15.21
CA GLN A 851 -4.05 -11.82 15.24
C GLN A 851 -2.60 -11.74 14.71
N ALA A 852 -1.75 -12.70 15.07
CA ALA A 852 -0.34 -12.70 14.69
C ALA A 852 -0.11 -12.89 13.18
N ASP A 853 -1.02 -13.55 12.48
CA ASP A 853 -0.93 -13.76 11.03
C ASP A 853 -1.62 -12.64 10.24
N ALA A 854 -2.71 -12.09 10.79
CA ALA A 854 -3.28 -10.84 10.31
C ALA A 854 -2.22 -9.71 10.34
N GLU A 855 -1.48 -9.56 11.44
CA GLU A 855 -0.39 -8.57 11.57
C GLU A 855 0.71 -8.76 10.49
N LYS A 856 1.15 -9.99 10.20
CA LYS A 856 2.14 -10.27 9.14
C LYS A 856 1.62 -9.89 7.75
N ALA A 857 0.38 -10.28 7.44
CA ALA A 857 -0.24 -9.98 6.15
C ALA A 857 -0.41 -8.47 5.94
N ILE A 858 -0.86 -7.75 6.97
CA ILE A 858 -0.94 -6.28 6.97
C ILE A 858 0.44 -5.67 6.70
N LEU A 859 1.50 -6.08 7.40
CA LEU A 859 2.84 -5.50 7.22
C LEU A 859 3.36 -5.66 5.79
N PHE A 860 3.08 -6.80 5.14
CA PHE A 860 3.44 -7.02 3.73
C PHE A 860 2.58 -6.20 2.76
N GLU A 861 1.26 -6.18 2.94
CA GLU A 861 0.35 -5.36 2.11
C GLU A 861 0.72 -3.87 2.22
N VAL A 862 0.94 -3.36 3.43
CA VAL A 862 1.36 -1.98 3.71
C VAL A 862 2.73 -1.68 3.13
N PHE A 863 3.69 -2.61 3.20
CA PHE A 863 4.99 -2.47 2.53
C PHE A 863 4.81 -2.34 1.02
N ALA A 864 4.02 -3.22 0.38
CA ALA A 864 3.87 -3.26 -1.06
C ALA A 864 3.10 -2.04 -1.60
N ILE A 865 2.01 -1.64 -0.94
CA ILE A 865 1.27 -0.40 -1.25
C ILE A 865 2.19 0.81 -1.07
N MET A 866 2.96 0.89 0.01
CA MET A 866 3.85 2.03 0.25
C MET A 866 5.05 2.08 -0.71
N ALA A 867 5.59 0.93 -1.11
CA ALA A 867 6.71 0.84 -2.04
C ALA A 867 6.32 1.26 -3.46
N ALA A 868 5.04 1.14 -3.82
CA ALA A 868 4.51 1.48 -5.14
C ALA A 868 3.73 2.81 -5.13
N GLY A 869 2.60 2.85 -4.41
CA GLY A 869 1.59 3.92 -4.44
C GLY A 869 2.08 5.34 -4.15
N ILE A 870 2.98 5.52 -3.17
CA ILE A 870 3.43 6.90 -2.83
C ILE A 870 4.22 7.55 -3.97
N VAL A 871 4.92 6.75 -4.79
CA VAL A 871 5.70 7.27 -5.93
C VAL A 871 4.93 7.14 -7.25
N GLY A 872 4.07 6.13 -7.38
CA GLY A 872 3.28 5.86 -8.59
C GLY A 872 2.23 6.91 -8.92
N VAL A 873 1.82 7.75 -7.95
CA VAL A 873 1.12 9.05 -8.17
C VAL A 873 1.65 9.85 -9.35
N SER A 874 2.93 9.70 -9.66
CA SER A 874 3.57 10.37 -10.79
C SER A 874 3.11 9.92 -12.17
N HIS A 875 2.25 8.90 -12.29
CA HIS A 875 1.51 8.63 -13.52
C HIS A 875 0.57 9.78 -13.93
N HIS A 876 0.14 10.62 -12.98
CA HIS A 876 -0.63 11.83 -13.27
C HIS A 876 0.25 13.03 -13.69
N TYR A 877 1.58 12.90 -13.67
CA TYR A 877 2.52 13.99 -13.93
C TYR A 877 2.98 14.05 -15.39
N TRP A 878 2.77 13.00 -16.18
CA TRP A 878 3.34 12.83 -17.52
C TRP A 878 3.04 13.98 -18.49
N TRP A 879 1.84 14.55 -18.46
CA TRP A 879 1.37 15.48 -19.50
C TRP A 879 1.12 16.91 -19.00
N VAL A 880 1.27 17.16 -17.70
CA VAL A 880 0.87 18.44 -17.07
C VAL A 880 1.99 19.49 -17.01
N GLY A 881 3.09 19.29 -17.76
CA GLY A 881 4.23 20.22 -17.82
C GLY A 881 5.34 19.96 -16.78
N LEU A 882 5.16 18.95 -15.93
CA LEU A 882 6.16 18.52 -14.95
C LEU A 882 7.38 17.85 -15.65
N PRO A 883 8.51 17.70 -14.94
CA PRO A 883 9.73 17.13 -15.54
C PRO A 883 9.53 15.77 -16.20
N ASP A 884 10.22 15.60 -17.34
CA ASP A 884 10.30 14.39 -18.14
C ASP A 884 10.65 13.12 -17.34
N PHE A 885 11.52 13.24 -16.32
CA PHE A 885 11.86 12.14 -15.42
C PHE A 885 10.67 11.55 -14.63
N TRP A 886 9.49 12.19 -14.62
CA TRP A 886 8.28 11.56 -14.06
C TRP A 886 7.65 10.51 -14.98
N VAL A 887 7.92 10.53 -16.29
CA VAL A 887 7.53 9.44 -17.21
C VAL A 887 8.11 8.09 -16.76
N PRO A 888 9.44 7.90 -16.62
CA PRO A 888 10.02 6.63 -16.18
C PRO A 888 9.62 6.24 -14.75
N ILE A 889 9.63 7.20 -13.82
CA ILE A 889 9.29 6.95 -12.41
C ILE A 889 7.83 6.55 -12.27
N GLY A 890 6.91 7.37 -12.78
CA GLY A 890 5.47 7.09 -12.74
C GLY A 890 5.16 5.76 -13.38
N THR A 891 5.69 5.48 -14.57
CA THR A 891 5.48 4.19 -15.26
C THR A 891 5.95 3.00 -14.44
N THR A 892 7.10 3.12 -13.76
CA THR A 892 7.67 2.03 -12.96
C THR A 892 6.81 1.73 -11.74
N PHE A 893 6.52 2.73 -10.92
CA PHE A 893 5.88 2.52 -9.62
C PHE A 893 4.38 2.23 -9.76
N SER A 894 3.65 2.92 -10.64
CA SER A 894 2.23 2.62 -10.90
C SER A 894 1.99 1.26 -11.55
N THR A 895 2.98 0.71 -12.27
CA THR A 895 2.90 -0.66 -12.76
C THR A 895 3.04 -1.69 -11.63
N LEU A 896 3.81 -1.38 -10.60
CA LEU A 896 4.00 -2.24 -9.43
C LEU A 896 2.79 -2.21 -8.50
N GLU A 897 1.96 -1.16 -8.50
CA GLU A 897 0.68 -1.10 -7.76
C GLU A 897 -0.29 -2.23 -8.17
N PHE A 898 -0.23 -2.71 -9.41
CA PHE A 898 -1.05 -3.85 -9.84
C PHE A 898 -0.71 -5.15 -9.09
N VAL A 899 0.50 -5.28 -8.54
CA VAL A 899 0.97 -6.49 -7.86
C VAL A 899 0.18 -6.76 -6.57
N PRO A 900 0.06 -5.82 -5.60
CA PRO A 900 -0.89 -5.91 -4.49
C PRO A 900 -2.33 -6.30 -4.87
N LEU A 901 -2.88 -5.71 -5.94
CA LEU A 901 -4.27 -5.93 -6.35
C LEU A 901 -4.57 -7.39 -6.76
N ILE A 902 -3.58 -8.13 -7.26
CA ILE A 902 -3.69 -9.57 -7.52
C ILE A 902 -3.85 -10.35 -6.20
N PHE A 903 -3.08 -10.00 -5.16
CA PHE A 903 -3.14 -10.69 -3.86
C PHE A 903 -4.44 -10.42 -3.13
N ILE A 904 -4.95 -9.19 -3.17
CA ILE A 904 -6.26 -8.82 -2.61
C ILE A 904 -7.37 -9.67 -3.26
N LEU A 905 -7.34 -9.84 -4.60
CA LEU A 905 -8.29 -10.73 -5.29
C LEU A 905 -8.14 -12.20 -4.84
N TYR A 906 -6.90 -12.72 -4.78
CA TYR A 906 -6.64 -14.09 -4.35
C TYR A 906 -7.16 -14.36 -2.93
N ARG A 907 -6.83 -13.46 -2.00
CA ARG A 907 -7.26 -13.50 -0.59
C ARG A 907 -8.79 -13.51 -0.47
N SER A 908 -9.49 -12.62 -1.19
CA SER A 908 -10.95 -12.59 -1.13
C SER A 908 -11.66 -13.77 -1.82
N ILE A 909 -10.97 -14.53 -2.68
CA ILE A 909 -11.47 -15.86 -3.12
C ILE A 909 -11.38 -16.88 -1.97
N GLY A 910 -10.35 -16.80 -1.12
CA GLY A 910 -10.26 -17.55 0.14
C GLY A 910 -11.40 -17.18 1.11
N GLU A 911 -11.55 -15.89 1.41
CA GLU A 911 -12.62 -15.35 2.28
C GLU A 911 -14.02 -15.76 1.80
N TYR A 912 -14.26 -15.80 0.49
CA TYR A 912 -15.52 -16.29 -0.09
C TYR A 912 -15.73 -17.80 0.14
N ARG A 913 -14.68 -18.62 0.10
CA ARG A 913 -14.77 -20.05 0.43
C ARG A 913 -15.10 -20.25 1.91
N THR A 914 -14.46 -19.48 2.81
CA THR A 914 -14.78 -19.46 4.25
C THR A 914 -16.24 -19.07 4.47
N LEU A 915 -16.72 -17.97 3.90
CA LEU A 915 -18.14 -17.57 3.98
C LEU A 915 -19.08 -18.66 3.44
N SER A 916 -18.70 -19.34 2.36
CA SER A 916 -19.49 -20.45 1.80
C SER A 916 -19.52 -21.69 2.69
N ALA A 917 -18.52 -21.87 3.56
CA ALA A 917 -18.44 -22.96 4.54
C ALA A 917 -19.27 -22.67 5.81
N GLN A 918 -19.32 -21.41 6.28
CA GLN A 918 -20.12 -21.03 7.46
C GLN A 918 -21.65 -21.14 7.23
N GLY A 919 -22.12 -21.12 5.98
CA GLY A 919 -23.53 -21.34 5.62
C GLY A 919 -24.46 -20.12 5.77
N GLU A 920 -25.77 -20.30 5.55
CA GLU A 920 -26.75 -19.20 5.53
C GLU A 920 -27.05 -18.58 6.91
N GLU A 921 -26.64 -19.23 8.00
CA GLU A 921 -26.86 -18.78 9.38
C GLU A 921 -25.83 -17.72 9.83
N PHE A 922 -24.73 -17.54 9.09
CA PHE A 922 -23.65 -16.61 9.44
C PHE A 922 -24.12 -15.13 9.50
N PRO A 923 -24.08 -14.46 10.67
CA PRO A 923 -24.72 -13.17 10.88
C PRO A 923 -24.12 -12.02 10.05
N TYR A 924 -22.86 -12.14 9.65
CA TYR A 924 -22.12 -11.12 8.87
C TYR A 924 -22.00 -11.44 7.36
N THR A 925 -22.81 -12.37 6.84
CA THR A 925 -22.84 -12.74 5.41
C THR A 925 -22.96 -11.53 4.47
N LEU A 926 -23.78 -10.54 4.85
CA LEU A 926 -24.03 -9.36 4.03
C LEU A 926 -22.85 -8.36 4.00
N PRO A 927 -22.30 -7.91 5.15
CA PRO A 927 -21.07 -7.14 5.19
C PRO A 927 -19.93 -7.78 4.38
N LEU A 928 -19.70 -9.07 4.55
CA LEU A 928 -18.62 -9.78 3.85
C LEU A 928 -18.88 -9.92 2.34
N LEU A 929 -20.15 -10.06 1.91
CA LEU A 929 -20.51 -10.01 0.49
C LEU A 929 -20.18 -8.64 -0.16
N PHE A 930 -20.39 -7.53 0.56
CA PHE A 930 -19.97 -6.20 0.09
C PHE A 930 -18.43 -6.07 0.01
N ILE A 931 -17.70 -6.60 1.00
CA ILE A 931 -16.22 -6.63 1.00
C ILE A 931 -15.69 -7.42 -0.21
N ILE A 932 -16.18 -8.64 -0.42
CA ILE A 932 -15.80 -9.49 -1.56
C ILE A 932 -16.14 -8.81 -2.90
N GLY A 933 -17.33 -8.17 -2.98
CA GLY A 933 -17.71 -7.37 -4.14
C GLY A 933 -16.73 -6.22 -4.41
N SER A 934 -16.29 -5.53 -3.36
CA SER A 934 -15.23 -4.52 -3.44
C SER A 934 -13.93 -5.09 -3.98
N SER A 935 -13.42 -6.21 -3.45
CA SER A 935 -12.15 -6.81 -3.92
C SER A 935 -12.18 -7.18 -5.40
N VAL A 936 -13.31 -7.72 -5.89
CA VAL A 936 -13.51 -8.00 -7.33
C VAL A 936 -13.45 -6.71 -8.16
N TRP A 937 -14.08 -5.63 -7.70
CA TRP A 937 -14.02 -4.35 -8.39
C TRP A 937 -12.70 -3.59 -8.19
N ASN A 938 -11.95 -3.82 -7.12
CA ASN A 938 -10.60 -3.27 -6.99
C ASN A 938 -9.69 -3.90 -8.05
N PHE A 939 -9.78 -5.21 -8.25
CA PHE A 939 -9.08 -5.87 -9.36
C PHE A 939 -9.58 -5.43 -10.74
N VAL A 940 -10.89 -5.34 -10.99
CA VAL A 940 -11.42 -5.00 -12.33
C VAL A 940 -11.28 -3.51 -12.65
N GLY A 941 -11.68 -2.64 -11.73
CA GLY A 941 -11.65 -1.18 -11.87
C GLY A 941 -10.27 -0.60 -11.64
N GLY A 942 -9.72 -0.78 -10.43
CA GLY A 942 -8.37 -0.33 -10.08
C GLY A 942 -7.31 -1.04 -10.93
N GLY A 943 -7.30 -2.37 -10.89
CA GLY A 943 -6.31 -3.20 -11.59
C GLY A 943 -6.45 -3.16 -13.11
N VAL A 944 -7.46 -3.83 -13.68
CA VAL A 944 -7.53 -4.10 -15.13
C VAL A 944 -7.77 -2.83 -15.93
N LEU A 945 -8.74 -2.00 -15.53
CA LEU A 945 -9.00 -0.73 -16.23
C LEU A 945 -7.94 0.34 -15.93
N GLY A 946 -7.45 0.43 -14.69
CA GLY A 946 -6.36 1.33 -14.33
C GLY A 946 -5.07 0.99 -15.06
N PHE A 947 -4.60 -0.26 -15.01
CA PHE A 947 -3.40 -0.68 -15.75
C PHE A 947 -3.55 -0.45 -17.27
N PHE A 948 -4.73 -0.69 -17.85
CA PHE A 948 -4.96 -0.44 -19.28
C PHE A 948 -4.73 1.03 -19.65
N ILE A 949 -5.22 1.98 -18.84
CA ILE A 949 -4.95 3.41 -19.04
C ILE A 949 -3.59 3.85 -18.49
N ASN A 950 -2.86 3.00 -17.76
CA ASN A 950 -1.54 3.30 -17.20
C ASN A 950 -0.37 3.04 -18.16
N LEU A 951 -0.56 2.39 -19.31
CA LEU A 951 0.52 2.33 -20.31
C LEU A 951 0.71 3.72 -20.92
N PRO A 952 1.90 4.36 -20.83
CA PRO A 952 2.10 5.72 -21.35
C PRO A 952 1.69 5.89 -22.82
N ALA A 953 1.92 4.88 -23.67
CA ALA A 953 1.56 4.89 -25.09
C ALA A 953 0.05 4.78 -25.35
N ILE A 954 -0.74 4.31 -24.39
CA ILE A 954 -2.22 4.35 -24.44
C ILE A 954 -2.69 5.65 -23.81
N ASN A 955 -2.18 5.96 -22.60
CA ASN A 955 -2.52 7.16 -21.84
C ASN A 955 -2.28 8.45 -22.64
N TYR A 956 -1.21 8.53 -23.45
CA TYR A 956 -0.96 9.70 -24.29
C TYR A 956 -2.14 10.09 -25.21
N PHE A 957 -2.95 9.12 -25.67
CA PHE A 957 -4.16 9.37 -26.47
C PHE A 957 -5.45 9.32 -25.64
N GLU A 958 -5.45 8.55 -24.54
CA GLU A 958 -6.61 8.33 -23.67
C GLU A 958 -6.78 9.41 -22.60
N HIS A 959 -5.70 10.05 -22.16
CA HIS A 959 -5.65 10.90 -20.96
C HIS A 959 -6.78 11.93 -20.98
N GLY A 960 -7.69 11.82 -20.01
CA GLY A 960 -8.86 12.70 -19.93
C GLY A 960 -10.04 12.29 -20.83
N THR A 961 -10.20 11.02 -21.19
CA THR A 961 -11.33 10.52 -22.01
C THR A 961 -12.32 9.63 -21.23
N TYR A 962 -13.30 9.04 -21.91
CA TYR A 962 -14.31 8.17 -21.30
C TYR A 962 -13.75 6.84 -20.74
N LEU A 963 -12.52 6.43 -21.08
CA LEU A 963 -11.89 5.28 -20.41
C LEU A 963 -11.48 5.64 -18.98
N THR A 964 -10.97 6.86 -18.75
CA THR A 964 -10.77 7.45 -17.42
C THR A 964 -12.09 7.47 -16.64
N VAL A 965 -13.23 7.84 -17.26
CA VAL A 965 -14.56 7.79 -16.63
C VAL A 965 -14.92 6.36 -16.20
N ALA A 966 -14.68 5.38 -17.07
CA ALA A 966 -14.98 3.97 -16.82
C ALA A 966 -14.15 3.41 -15.66
N HIS A 967 -12.84 3.67 -15.66
CA HIS A 967 -11.93 3.34 -14.56
C HIS A 967 -12.37 4.02 -13.26
N ALA A 968 -12.59 5.33 -13.25
CA ALA A 968 -12.97 6.07 -12.05
C ALA A 968 -14.27 5.56 -11.41
N HIS A 969 -15.31 5.25 -12.20
CA HIS A 969 -16.54 4.66 -11.64
C HIS A 969 -16.30 3.23 -11.12
N ALA A 970 -15.57 2.41 -11.87
CA ALA A 970 -15.29 1.02 -11.49
C ALA A 970 -14.38 0.89 -10.26
N ALA A 971 -13.39 1.78 -10.11
CA ALA A 971 -12.47 1.84 -8.98
C ALA A 971 -13.12 2.55 -7.78
N THR A 972 -13.51 3.83 -7.92
CA THR A 972 -13.97 4.64 -6.78
C THR A 972 -15.27 4.12 -6.17
N PHE A 973 -16.30 3.82 -7.00
CA PHE A 973 -17.53 3.22 -6.46
C PHE A 973 -17.37 1.72 -6.24
N GLY A 974 -16.76 1.00 -7.18
CA GLY A 974 -16.71 -0.45 -7.12
C GLY A 974 -15.85 -0.98 -5.97
N ALA A 975 -14.64 -0.44 -5.75
CA ALA A 975 -13.82 -0.78 -4.58
C ALA A 975 -14.31 -0.02 -3.34
N PHE A 976 -13.83 1.23 -3.16
CA PHE A 976 -14.04 1.99 -1.92
C PHE A 976 -15.51 2.23 -1.59
N GLY A 977 -16.37 2.44 -2.60
CA GLY A 977 -17.80 2.62 -2.41
C GLY A 977 -18.51 1.37 -1.87
N LEU A 978 -18.41 0.21 -2.54
CA LEU A 978 -19.01 -1.04 -2.04
C LEU A 978 -18.44 -1.42 -0.67
N LEU A 979 -17.16 -1.18 -0.44
CA LEU A 979 -16.51 -1.50 0.83
C LEU A 979 -17.03 -0.64 1.98
N ALA A 980 -17.16 0.67 1.75
CA ALA A 980 -17.77 1.59 2.70
C ALA A 980 -19.23 1.22 3.01
N LEU A 981 -20.01 0.79 2.00
CA LEU A 981 -21.35 0.24 2.21
C LEU A 981 -21.34 -1.08 3.02
N GLY A 982 -20.33 -1.93 2.83
CA GLY A 982 -20.09 -3.13 3.64
C GLY A 982 -19.84 -2.80 5.11
N LEU A 983 -18.95 -1.85 5.38
CA LEU A 983 -18.66 -1.33 6.72
C LEU A 983 -19.89 -0.68 7.37
N GLY A 984 -20.66 0.11 6.62
CA GLY A 984 -21.94 0.65 7.11
C GLY A 984 -22.98 -0.43 7.42
N THR A 985 -23.00 -1.52 6.63
CA THR A 985 -23.85 -2.69 6.89
C THR A 985 -23.37 -3.47 8.12
N TYR A 986 -22.05 -3.55 8.35
CA TYR A 986 -21.46 -4.18 9.55
C TYR A 986 -21.86 -3.43 10.82
N ILE A 987 -21.61 -2.11 10.88
CA ILE A 987 -21.98 -1.25 12.01
C ILE A 987 -23.46 -1.42 12.38
N LEU A 988 -24.35 -1.46 11.38
CA LEU A 988 -25.77 -1.65 11.62
C LEU A 988 -26.17 -3.09 11.95
N ARG A 989 -25.41 -4.11 11.53
CA ARG A 989 -25.65 -5.50 11.94
C ARG A 989 -25.34 -5.72 13.41
N VAL A 990 -24.30 -5.07 13.92
CA VAL A 990 -23.90 -5.12 15.34
C VAL A 990 -24.85 -4.28 16.21
N VAL A 991 -25.30 -3.11 15.74
CA VAL A 991 -26.18 -2.21 16.52
C VAL A 991 -27.66 -2.60 16.48
N THR A 992 -28.10 -3.46 15.57
CA THR A 992 -29.53 -3.83 15.45
C THR A 992 -29.80 -5.22 16.03
N PRO A 993 -30.77 -5.35 16.97
CA PRO A 993 -31.15 -6.64 17.55
C PRO A 993 -31.53 -7.69 16.50
N GLU A 994 -31.20 -8.96 16.73
CA GLU A 994 -31.39 -10.03 15.76
C GLU A 994 -32.85 -10.16 15.29
N GLU A 995 -33.81 -10.07 16.21
CA GLU A 995 -35.25 -10.16 15.88
C GLU A 995 -35.74 -9.05 14.92
N SER A 996 -35.01 -7.94 14.85
CA SER A 996 -35.30 -6.78 14.00
C SER A 996 -34.48 -6.74 12.71
N TRP A 997 -33.49 -7.62 12.54
CA TRP A 997 -32.61 -7.62 11.37
C TRP A 997 -33.35 -8.08 10.09
N ASN A 998 -33.41 -7.21 9.08
CA ASN A 998 -34.03 -7.52 7.78
C ASN A 998 -33.03 -7.32 6.62
N PRO A 999 -32.36 -8.40 6.17
CA PRO A 999 -31.33 -8.32 5.14
C PRO A 999 -31.86 -7.98 3.74
N THR A 1000 -33.17 -7.96 3.48
CA THR A 1000 -33.74 -7.82 2.13
C THR A 1000 -33.32 -6.52 1.44
N TRP A 1001 -33.32 -5.40 2.15
CA TRP A 1001 -32.97 -4.10 1.55
C TRP A 1001 -31.49 -3.95 1.27
N PHE A 1002 -30.62 -4.48 2.14
CA PHE A 1002 -29.17 -4.51 1.91
C PHE A 1002 -28.78 -5.47 0.77
N ARG A 1003 -29.41 -6.66 0.67
CA ARG A 1003 -29.26 -7.55 -0.49
C ARG A 1003 -29.71 -6.87 -1.79
N GLY A 1004 -30.83 -6.14 -1.73
CA GLY A 1004 -31.31 -5.32 -2.84
C GLY A 1004 -30.29 -4.27 -3.25
N ALA A 1005 -29.76 -3.50 -2.28
CA ALA A 1005 -28.72 -2.51 -2.52
C ALA A 1005 -27.48 -3.10 -3.21
N PHE A 1006 -26.92 -4.18 -2.66
CA PHE A 1006 -25.74 -4.86 -3.21
C PHE A 1006 -25.91 -5.23 -4.69
N TRP A 1007 -27.00 -5.93 -5.03
CA TRP A 1007 -27.21 -6.38 -6.40
C TRP A 1007 -27.57 -5.24 -7.36
N LEU A 1008 -28.35 -4.26 -6.91
CA LEU A 1008 -28.74 -3.11 -7.72
C LEU A 1008 -27.54 -2.21 -8.06
N THR A 1009 -26.64 -1.95 -7.11
CA THR A 1009 -25.44 -1.15 -7.37
C THR A 1009 -24.42 -1.91 -8.24
N ASN A 1010 -24.20 -3.21 -8.00
CA ASN A 1010 -23.30 -4.02 -8.84
C ASN A 1010 -23.80 -4.17 -10.28
N VAL A 1011 -25.09 -4.50 -10.47
CA VAL A 1011 -25.68 -4.56 -11.82
C VAL A 1011 -25.66 -3.19 -12.47
N GLY A 1012 -25.95 -2.12 -11.73
CA GLY A 1012 -25.87 -0.74 -12.22
C GLY A 1012 -24.48 -0.38 -12.73
N LEU A 1013 -23.44 -0.65 -11.92
CA LEU A 1013 -22.04 -0.39 -12.28
C LEU A 1013 -21.59 -1.21 -13.50
N THR A 1014 -21.87 -2.52 -13.52
CA THR A 1014 -21.55 -3.38 -14.68
C THR A 1014 -22.23 -2.86 -15.96
N VAL A 1015 -23.51 -2.52 -15.89
CA VAL A 1015 -24.26 -2.06 -17.07
C VAL A 1015 -23.78 -0.69 -17.55
N MET A 1016 -23.57 0.30 -16.67
CA MET A 1016 -23.05 1.61 -17.12
C MET A 1016 -21.66 1.49 -17.76
N THR A 1017 -20.77 0.69 -17.16
CA THR A 1017 -19.39 0.52 -17.63
C THR A 1017 -19.34 -0.23 -18.96
N VAL A 1018 -20.06 -1.35 -19.10
CA VAL A 1018 -19.99 -2.22 -20.29
C VAL A 1018 -20.89 -1.72 -21.43
N ALA A 1019 -22.05 -1.14 -21.15
CA ALA A 1019 -23.00 -0.70 -22.19
C ALA A 1019 -22.79 0.74 -22.67
N SER A 1020 -22.02 1.56 -21.93
CA SER A 1020 -21.80 2.98 -22.25
C SER A 1020 -20.34 3.41 -22.13
N LEU A 1021 -19.76 3.39 -20.93
CA LEU A 1021 -18.50 4.10 -20.67
C LEU A 1021 -17.32 3.52 -21.46
N LEU A 1022 -17.10 2.19 -21.41
CA LEU A 1022 -16.04 1.53 -22.17
C LEU A 1022 -16.25 1.65 -23.69
N PRO A 1023 -17.43 1.35 -24.27
CA PRO A 1023 -17.68 1.58 -25.69
C PRO A 1023 -17.40 3.00 -26.18
N ILE A 1024 -17.86 4.03 -25.46
CA ILE A 1024 -17.58 5.43 -25.81
C ILE A 1024 -16.07 5.69 -25.70
N GLY A 1025 -15.44 5.24 -24.62
CA GLY A 1025 -14.01 5.38 -24.39
C GLY A 1025 -13.14 4.77 -25.50
N PHE A 1026 -13.45 3.57 -26.00
CA PHE A 1026 -12.72 2.97 -27.12
C PHE A 1026 -12.95 3.70 -28.46
N VAL A 1027 -14.15 4.24 -28.68
CA VAL A 1027 -14.43 5.07 -29.86
C VAL A 1027 -13.70 6.42 -29.76
N GLN A 1028 -13.62 7.00 -28.55
CA GLN A 1028 -12.91 8.25 -28.27
C GLN A 1028 -11.39 8.09 -28.41
N LEU A 1029 -10.82 7.01 -27.86
CA LEU A 1029 -9.41 6.64 -28.04
C LEU A 1029 -9.05 6.47 -29.52
N ARG A 1030 -9.95 5.84 -30.29
CA ARG A 1030 -9.76 5.73 -31.74
C ARG A 1030 -9.76 7.10 -32.41
N ALA A 1031 -10.75 7.96 -32.11
CA ALA A 1031 -10.81 9.31 -32.66
C ALA A 1031 -9.56 10.13 -32.30
N ALA A 1032 -9.08 10.02 -31.05
CA ALA A 1032 -7.86 10.70 -30.60
C ALA A 1032 -6.64 10.25 -31.41
N TYR A 1033 -6.54 8.96 -31.75
CA TYR A 1033 -5.47 8.42 -32.56
C TYR A 1033 -5.60 8.71 -34.08
N THR A 1034 -6.82 8.76 -34.63
CA THR A 1034 -7.03 8.91 -36.09
C THR A 1034 -7.26 10.33 -36.56
N ASP A 1035 -7.95 11.14 -35.76
CA ASP A 1035 -8.46 12.47 -36.13
C ASP A 1035 -7.88 13.59 -35.25
N GLY A 1036 -7.05 13.24 -34.24
CA GLY A 1036 -6.41 14.17 -33.32
C GLY A 1036 -7.13 14.26 -31.96
N TYR A 1037 -6.39 14.63 -30.90
CA TYR A 1037 -6.97 14.65 -29.56
C TYR A 1037 -8.05 15.75 -29.40
N ALA A 1038 -7.88 16.92 -30.02
CA ALA A 1038 -8.91 17.98 -30.01
C ALA A 1038 -10.24 17.50 -30.64
N ALA A 1039 -10.18 16.77 -31.76
CA ALA A 1039 -11.35 16.19 -32.41
C ALA A 1039 -12.08 15.17 -31.50
N ALA A 1040 -11.35 14.34 -30.75
CA ALA A 1040 -11.94 13.42 -29.78
C ALA A 1040 -12.61 14.10 -28.58
N ARG A 1041 -12.30 15.37 -28.33
CA ARG A 1041 -12.83 16.21 -27.24
C ARG A 1041 -13.90 17.21 -27.70
N SER A 1042 -14.19 17.23 -29.00
CA SER A 1042 -15.12 18.15 -29.65
C SER A 1042 -16.59 17.90 -29.28
N LEU A 1043 -17.48 18.86 -29.56
CA LEU A 1043 -18.93 18.65 -29.42
C LEU A 1043 -19.40 17.63 -30.46
N GLU A 1044 -18.85 17.75 -31.66
CA GLU A 1044 -19.07 16.97 -32.87
C GLU A 1044 -18.79 15.47 -32.66
N PHE A 1045 -17.87 15.11 -31.76
CA PHE A 1045 -17.66 13.73 -31.29
C PHE A 1045 -18.87 13.21 -30.49
N TYR A 1046 -19.35 13.99 -29.52
CA TYR A 1046 -20.45 13.58 -28.65
C TYR A 1046 -21.81 13.58 -29.35
N GLU A 1047 -21.99 14.34 -30.42
CA GLU A 1047 -23.24 14.40 -31.20
C GLU A 1047 -23.38 13.26 -32.22
N GLN A 1048 -22.36 12.42 -32.42
CA GLN A 1048 -22.46 11.28 -33.35
C GLN A 1048 -23.56 10.31 -32.91
N ASP A 1049 -24.46 9.93 -33.83
CA ASP A 1049 -25.65 9.08 -33.55
C ASP A 1049 -25.36 7.85 -32.68
N HIS A 1050 -24.21 7.21 -32.90
CA HIS A 1050 -23.80 6.00 -32.16
C HIS A 1050 -23.25 6.32 -30.76
N VAL A 1051 -22.55 7.45 -30.58
CA VAL A 1051 -22.13 7.95 -29.27
C VAL A 1051 -23.36 8.37 -28.45
N GLN A 1052 -24.30 9.11 -29.06
CA GLN A 1052 -25.60 9.44 -28.45
C GLN A 1052 -26.40 8.19 -28.05
N THR A 1053 -26.39 7.14 -28.87
CA THR A 1053 -27.03 5.86 -28.53
C THR A 1053 -26.39 5.20 -27.29
N LEU A 1054 -25.07 5.25 -27.15
CA LEU A 1054 -24.34 4.73 -26.00
C LEU A 1054 -24.53 5.60 -24.75
N LEU A 1055 -24.66 6.92 -24.89
CA LEU A 1055 -25.01 7.84 -23.81
C LEU A 1055 -26.41 7.54 -23.27
N TRP A 1056 -27.40 7.33 -24.15
CA TRP A 1056 -28.74 6.86 -23.75
C TRP A 1056 -28.72 5.49 -23.07
N ALA A 1057 -27.91 4.54 -23.56
CA ALA A 1057 -27.79 3.21 -22.98
C ALA A 1057 -27.33 3.22 -21.51
N ARG A 1058 -26.58 4.25 -21.09
CA ARG A 1058 -26.14 4.47 -19.70
C ARG A 1058 -27.29 4.48 -18.69
N THR A 1059 -28.47 4.99 -19.07
CA THR A 1059 -29.67 5.06 -18.21
C THR A 1059 -30.09 3.70 -17.65
N LEU A 1060 -29.76 2.60 -18.34
CA LEU A 1060 -30.01 1.22 -17.92
C LEU A 1060 -29.13 0.78 -16.73
N GLY A 1061 -27.96 1.42 -16.54
CA GLY A 1061 -27.07 1.21 -15.40
C GLY A 1061 -27.26 2.26 -14.29
N ASP A 1062 -27.50 3.51 -14.67
CA ASP A 1062 -27.76 4.59 -13.70
C ASP A 1062 -29.05 4.33 -12.88
N THR A 1063 -30.09 3.76 -13.51
CA THR A 1063 -31.37 3.49 -12.81
C THR A 1063 -31.23 2.45 -11.67
N PRO A 1064 -30.64 1.24 -11.89
CA PRO A 1064 -30.29 0.34 -10.79
C PRO A 1064 -29.40 0.99 -9.74
N MET A 1065 -28.40 1.81 -10.12
CA MET A 1065 -27.52 2.47 -9.15
C MET A 1065 -28.30 3.37 -8.18
N ILE A 1066 -29.19 4.22 -8.69
CA ILE A 1066 -30.06 5.08 -7.85
C ILE A 1066 -30.96 4.23 -6.94
N LEU A 1067 -31.57 3.17 -7.48
CA LEU A 1067 -32.43 2.28 -6.68
C LEU A 1067 -31.64 1.54 -5.59
N GLY A 1068 -30.37 1.21 -5.85
CA GLY A 1068 -29.46 0.61 -4.88
C GLY A 1068 -29.09 1.58 -3.75
N ALA A 1069 -28.75 2.83 -4.08
CA ALA A 1069 -28.50 3.90 -3.10
C ALA A 1069 -29.73 4.17 -2.21
N LEU A 1070 -30.93 4.21 -2.81
CA LEU A 1070 -32.19 4.34 -2.08
C LEU A 1070 -32.46 3.12 -1.18
N ALA A 1071 -32.24 1.90 -1.68
CA ALA A 1071 -32.42 0.67 -0.91
C ALA A 1071 -31.49 0.63 0.31
N PHE A 1072 -30.21 1.00 0.15
CA PHE A 1072 -29.25 1.12 1.25
C PHE A 1072 -29.70 2.15 2.29
N THR A 1073 -30.09 3.34 1.85
CA THR A 1073 -30.52 4.42 2.75
C THR A 1073 -31.77 4.04 3.53
N VAL A 1074 -32.75 3.42 2.88
CA VAL A 1074 -33.97 2.89 3.52
C VAL A 1074 -33.63 1.77 4.50
N ALA A 1075 -32.68 0.89 4.16
CA ALA A 1075 -32.19 -0.13 5.10
C ALA A 1075 -31.57 0.54 6.33
N ALA A 1076 -30.63 1.46 6.13
CA ALA A 1076 -29.88 2.12 7.19
C ALA A 1076 -30.78 2.85 8.19
N VAL A 1077 -31.74 3.62 7.68
CA VAL A 1077 -32.73 4.33 8.49
C VAL A 1077 -33.59 3.36 9.30
N ARG A 1078 -34.08 2.27 8.69
CA ARG A 1078 -34.98 1.31 9.37
C ARG A 1078 -34.30 0.55 10.49
N HIS A 1079 -33.07 0.08 10.25
CA HIS A 1079 -32.30 -0.69 11.24
C HIS A 1079 -31.88 0.20 12.42
N LEU A 1080 -31.40 1.42 12.17
CA LEU A 1080 -31.07 2.37 13.24
C LEU A 1080 -32.29 2.79 14.08
N TYR A 1081 -33.48 2.89 13.47
CA TYR A 1081 -34.71 3.13 14.25
C TYR A 1081 -35.14 1.93 15.09
N ALA A 1082 -34.85 0.69 14.67
CA ALA A 1082 -35.13 -0.51 15.46
C ALA A 1082 -34.21 -0.60 16.67
N ALA A 1083 -32.90 -0.37 16.50
CA ALA A 1083 -31.90 -0.30 17.57
C ALA A 1083 -32.26 0.69 18.69
N ARG A 1084 -33.00 1.76 18.36
CA ARG A 1084 -33.48 2.74 19.35
C ARG A 1084 -34.56 2.20 20.31
N GLY A 1085 -35.20 1.08 19.99
CA GLY A 1085 -36.27 0.48 20.79
C GLY A 1085 -35.79 0.07 22.18
N GLU A 1086 -34.71 -0.69 22.25
CA GLU A 1086 -34.20 -1.29 23.50
C GLU A 1086 -33.27 -0.36 24.28
N ALA A 1087 -32.53 0.52 23.60
CA ALA A 1087 -31.67 1.53 24.25
C ALA A 1087 -32.44 2.53 25.13
N LEU A 1088 -33.78 2.57 25.03
CA LEU A 1088 -34.68 3.34 25.91
C LEU A 1088 -35.32 2.48 27.02
N GLU A 1089 -35.13 1.17 27.00
CA GLU A 1089 -35.57 0.24 28.05
C GLU A 1089 -34.42 -0.18 28.98
N SER A 1090 -33.16 -0.01 28.54
CA SER A 1090 -31.94 -0.26 29.33
C SER A 1090 -31.35 0.98 30.04
N SER A 1091 -31.90 2.19 29.81
CA SER A 1091 -31.48 3.47 30.42
C SER A 1091 -32.43 3.97 31.52
#